data_AF-A0A8T7E7T4-F1
#
_entry.id   AF-A0A8T7E7T4-F1
#
_cell.length_a   1.000
_cell.length_b   1.000
_cell.length_c   1.000
_cell.angle_alpha   90.00
_cell.angle_beta   90.00
_cell.angle_gamma   90.00
#
_symmetry.space_group_name_H-M   'P 1'
#
loop_
_entity.id
_entity.type
_entity.pdbx_description
1 polymer ?
#
loop_
_entity_poly.entity_id
_entity_poly.type
_entity_poly.pdbx_seq_one_letter_code
_entity_poly.pdbx_strand_id
1 'polypeptide(L)'
;MVPLDPYAQASIKTADNLRSIAHSAAVRDLSQLSLPEIDTAVDAIARLAPAGNVPGVILNGLARQPGRRPPAANVQRDVNLLFKGVEAALDRVAYGAFFAGPAAIISGYQQLLKLAGKEPAAAFPEGVWQFYVQYAGREDSARHTIETGGFDAMLGKHQIALHPVDRITAWLMAAIHALHQYPDLLANEWRERVYLATLQEVTAVQPDAAHYANLYPAWEKQRPYGRDRDADPNHNFATHRRHKFDQFLAEATRHLSAAAYQAWTERLQTMRQALKEYQQQLSLWAYLEPDTYGENRRPLLWEQLHVGLIVQGRYYLIPASDPDSGRPSTVTAVREQVAAIHALPTGATAVKLSTLATLKRSALAELRRGWNKTLTASLTQLQHVPILLNADQRPSHLTLNDIRQTERGIGDHPLTLFDTGQSFVFDQSQIFFDAAWGAALAEIFTREAMSWAVYLRGLPPPTGSGMHIKPLAFPLEPAEQRYIEQSPRLPPEVSAETDQINLSLLHNTRQLCQQRSEWLNLTVTDWLIFYHAIHALTYQPDPTLAAEVAALSKTPRYETAAALTQAAFTVGQAVPAVLIPLDAAHASPRDRLYPLVFVAPLRELDVWGLHGRALDALVAARQGTLPFAEFDQQRRAYLAALAGFGQILHHAQEISVHGASARADALQRWATMPAPVLRFLEAMPNQFDPLHNLMQGQELFAHLEPLAANSSLTRFSTAKEDSEKRGLAWGVLTDAQGVMRITLRDCRPHVAALASIGYKAFATRLAQHYLDSYAAGLNNYLHDLRRIAVASRDP
;
A
#
# COMPACT_ATOMS: atom_id res chain seq x y z
N MET A 1 -24.07 -30.32 49.69
CA MET A 1 -23.85 -28.99 49.09
C MET A 1 -22.65 -29.09 48.16
N VAL A 2 -22.88 -28.99 46.86
CA VAL A 2 -21.80 -28.95 45.84
C VAL A 2 -21.25 -27.52 45.79
N PRO A 3 -19.93 -27.29 45.74
CA PRO A 3 -19.39 -25.94 45.62
C PRO A 3 -19.74 -25.37 44.24
N LEU A 4 -20.22 -24.12 44.20
CA LEU A 4 -20.46 -23.40 42.95
C LEU A 4 -19.14 -23.21 42.18
N ASP A 5 -19.22 -23.37 40.86
CA ASP A 5 -18.15 -23.10 39.89
C ASP A 5 -17.48 -21.72 40.16
N PRO A 6 -16.15 -21.66 40.33
CA PRO A 6 -15.41 -20.41 40.50
C PRO A 6 -15.72 -19.35 39.44
N TYR A 7 -16.06 -19.77 38.22
CA TYR A 7 -16.44 -18.89 37.12
C TYR A 7 -17.80 -18.21 37.38
N ALA A 8 -18.78 -18.97 37.89
CA ALA A 8 -20.11 -18.45 38.23
C ALA A 8 -20.05 -17.44 39.39
N GLN A 9 -19.20 -17.69 40.40
CA GLN A 9 -19.00 -16.73 41.50
C GLN A 9 -18.33 -15.43 41.03
N ALA A 10 -17.42 -15.49 40.06
CA ALA A 10 -16.74 -14.32 39.50
C ALA A 10 -17.66 -13.49 38.58
N SER A 11 -18.54 -14.12 37.79
CA SER A 11 -19.57 -13.43 37.01
C SER A 11 -20.59 -12.72 37.90
N ILE A 12 -21.07 -13.38 38.96
CA ILE A 12 -22.01 -12.77 39.93
C ILE A 12 -21.40 -11.52 40.57
N LYS A 13 -20.14 -11.62 41.03
CA LYS A 13 -19.43 -10.50 41.66
C LYS A 13 -19.16 -9.33 40.70
N THR A 14 -19.00 -9.61 39.41
CA THR A 14 -18.83 -8.60 38.36
C THR A 14 -20.15 -7.89 38.04
N ALA A 15 -21.25 -8.65 37.95
CA ALA A 15 -22.60 -8.10 37.79
C ALA A 15 -22.95 -7.17 38.96
N ASP A 16 -22.69 -7.59 40.20
CA ASP A 16 -23.06 -6.82 41.40
C ASP A 16 -22.29 -5.49 41.49
N ASN A 17 -21.00 -5.49 41.15
CA ASN A 17 -20.19 -4.26 41.10
C ASN A 17 -20.61 -3.32 39.96
N LEU A 18 -20.96 -3.87 38.79
CA LEU A 18 -21.44 -3.06 37.66
C LEU A 18 -22.82 -2.46 37.95
N ARG A 19 -23.72 -3.21 38.59
CA ARG A 19 -25.03 -2.70 39.04
C ARG A 19 -24.85 -1.59 40.08
N SER A 20 -23.94 -1.73 41.05
CA SER A 20 -23.72 -0.70 42.07
C SER A 20 -23.24 0.64 41.47
N ILE A 21 -22.50 0.59 40.36
CA ILE A 21 -22.01 1.78 39.64
C ILE A 21 -23.10 2.33 38.70
N ALA A 22 -23.74 1.47 37.92
CA ALA A 22 -24.76 1.86 36.95
C ALA A 22 -26.03 2.41 37.61
N HIS A 23 -26.32 1.97 38.83
CA HIS A 23 -27.44 2.47 39.63
C HIS A 23 -27.08 3.72 40.44
N SER A 24 -25.84 4.20 40.40
CA SER A 24 -25.44 5.44 41.09
C SER A 24 -26.07 6.67 40.43
N ALA A 25 -26.40 7.70 41.23
CA ALA A 25 -27.08 8.91 40.76
C ALA A 25 -26.32 9.62 39.62
N ALA A 26 -24.98 9.59 39.65
CA ALA A 26 -24.13 10.21 38.63
C ALA A 26 -24.23 9.56 37.24
N VAL A 27 -24.56 8.26 37.16
CA VAL A 27 -24.71 7.55 35.88
C VAL A 27 -26.13 7.65 35.33
N ARG A 28 -27.15 7.75 36.22
CA ARG A 28 -28.55 7.97 35.82
C ARG A 28 -28.76 9.34 35.17
N ASP A 29 -28.04 10.36 35.61
CA ASP A 29 -28.11 11.71 35.03
C ASP A 29 -27.37 11.83 33.68
N LEU A 30 -26.53 10.84 33.33
CA LEU A 30 -25.70 10.81 32.11
C LEU A 30 -26.18 9.80 31.04
N SER A 31 -27.17 8.95 31.37
CA SER A 31 -27.67 7.89 30.49
C SER A 31 -29.13 8.13 30.11
N GLN A 32 -29.48 7.92 28.83
CA GLN A 32 -30.88 7.99 28.35
C GLN A 32 -31.63 6.64 28.47
N LEU A 33 -30.98 5.60 28.99
CA LEU A 33 -31.53 4.24 29.10
C LEU A 33 -32.38 4.05 30.36
N SER A 34 -33.40 3.20 30.27
CA SER A 34 -34.19 2.76 31.42
C SER A 34 -33.41 1.75 32.28
N LEU A 35 -33.72 1.68 33.59
CA LEU A 35 -33.07 0.74 34.51
C LEU A 35 -33.09 -0.74 34.03
N PRO A 36 -34.18 -1.26 33.43
CA PRO A 36 -34.18 -2.63 32.88
C PRO A 36 -33.20 -2.86 31.73
N GLU A 37 -32.96 -1.84 30.89
CA GLU A 37 -32.02 -1.91 29.76
C GLU A 37 -30.56 -1.87 30.25
N ILE A 38 -30.32 -1.08 31.30
CA ILE A 38 -29.04 -1.02 32.01
C ILE A 38 -28.72 -2.39 32.64
N ASP A 39 -29.69 -3.01 33.31
CA ASP A 39 -29.49 -4.32 33.95
C ASP A 39 -29.26 -5.44 32.92
N THR A 40 -29.93 -5.37 31.75
CA THR A 40 -29.71 -6.32 30.64
C THR A 40 -28.30 -6.21 30.06
N ALA A 41 -27.79 -4.98 29.90
CA ALA A 41 -26.43 -4.74 29.43
C ALA A 41 -25.38 -5.20 30.48
N VAL A 42 -25.63 -4.94 31.76
CA VAL A 42 -24.75 -5.38 32.86
C VAL A 42 -24.69 -6.91 32.93
N ASP A 43 -25.82 -7.60 32.75
CA ASP A 43 -25.88 -9.06 32.75
C ASP A 43 -25.19 -9.69 31.54
N ALA A 44 -25.26 -9.03 30.37
CA ALA A 44 -24.53 -9.46 29.18
C ALA A 44 -23.01 -9.31 29.36
N ILE A 45 -22.56 -8.19 29.95
CA ILE A 45 -21.14 -7.89 30.22
C ILE A 45 -20.57 -8.83 31.29
N ALA A 46 -21.33 -9.11 32.35
CA ALA A 46 -20.90 -9.97 33.45
C ALA A 46 -20.73 -11.45 33.06
N ARG A 47 -21.44 -11.93 32.02
CA ARG A 47 -21.27 -13.28 31.47
C ARG A 47 -20.00 -13.46 30.64
N LEU A 48 -19.46 -12.36 30.11
CA LEU A 48 -18.35 -12.35 29.16
C LEU A 48 -16.98 -12.09 29.81
N ALA A 49 -16.92 -11.50 31.02
CA ALA A 49 -15.66 -11.15 31.68
C ALA A 49 -15.69 -11.40 33.20
N PRO A 50 -15.28 -12.58 33.69
CA PRO A 50 -15.08 -12.81 35.11
C PRO A 50 -13.69 -12.33 35.53
N ALA A 51 -13.67 -11.30 36.38
CA ALA A 51 -12.52 -10.70 37.07
C ALA A 51 -11.51 -9.89 36.21
N GLY A 52 -11.45 -8.58 36.47
CA GLY A 52 -10.28 -7.74 36.14
C GLY A 52 -10.58 -6.31 35.71
N ASN A 53 -10.69 -5.39 36.67
CA ASN A 53 -10.37 -3.95 36.56
C ASN A 53 -11.01 -3.06 35.47
N VAL A 54 -12.11 -3.47 34.84
CA VAL A 54 -12.93 -2.59 33.97
C VAL A 54 -13.31 -1.24 34.64
N PRO A 55 -13.65 -1.18 35.94
CA PRO A 55 -14.03 0.09 36.59
C PRO A 55 -12.88 1.11 36.64
N GLY A 56 -11.63 0.67 36.86
CA GLY A 56 -10.48 1.57 36.96
C GLY A 56 -10.10 2.20 35.61
N VAL A 57 -10.28 1.47 34.52
CA VAL A 57 -10.00 1.95 33.16
C VAL A 57 -11.05 2.97 32.70
N ILE A 58 -12.33 2.71 33.00
CA ILE A 58 -13.43 3.62 32.69
C ILE A 58 -13.33 4.90 33.54
N LEU A 59 -13.07 4.79 34.85
CA LEU A 59 -12.92 5.94 35.74
C LEU A 59 -11.69 6.80 35.42
N ASN A 60 -10.56 6.20 35.02
CA ASN A 60 -9.36 6.95 34.61
C ASN A 60 -9.55 7.65 33.24
N GLY A 61 -10.35 7.06 32.35
CA GLY A 61 -10.78 7.68 31.09
C GLY A 61 -11.73 8.86 31.30
N LEU A 62 -12.70 8.73 32.23
CA LEU A 62 -13.64 9.78 32.58
C LEU A 62 -12.98 10.93 33.36
N ALA A 63 -12.01 10.65 34.24
CA ALA A 63 -11.30 11.65 35.03
C ALA A 63 -10.33 12.54 34.22
N ARG A 64 -10.01 12.17 32.97
CA ARG A 64 -9.10 12.90 32.08
C ARG A 64 -9.81 13.70 30.98
N GLN A 65 -11.15 13.80 31.02
CA GLN A 65 -11.85 14.73 30.17
C GLN A 65 -11.45 16.19 30.50
N PRO A 66 -11.28 17.07 29.50
CA PRO A 66 -10.89 18.45 29.75
C PRO A 66 -12.02 19.16 30.51
N GLY A 67 -11.76 19.58 31.76
CA GLY A 67 -12.71 20.41 32.52
C GLY A 67 -12.59 20.37 34.03
N ARG A 68 -12.09 19.31 34.68
CA ARG A 68 -11.91 19.27 36.14
C ARG A 68 -10.72 18.39 36.56
N ARG A 69 -9.83 18.92 37.41
CA ARG A 69 -8.69 18.20 38.01
C ARG A 69 -9.04 17.70 39.41
N PRO A 70 -9.13 16.38 39.69
CA PRO A 70 -9.15 15.89 41.07
C PRO A 70 -7.73 15.82 41.67
N PRO A 71 -7.58 15.85 43.02
CA PRO A 71 -6.27 15.91 43.67
C PRO A 71 -5.45 14.64 43.52
N ALA A 72 -4.17 14.78 43.12
CA ALA A 72 -3.25 13.70 42.76
C ALA A 72 -2.95 12.68 43.88
N ALA A 73 -3.14 13.05 45.15
CA ALA A 73 -2.80 12.21 46.30
C ALA A 73 -3.71 10.96 46.47
N ASN A 74 -4.96 11.02 46.00
CA ASN A 74 -5.89 9.88 46.11
C ASN A 74 -5.69 8.86 44.97
N VAL A 75 -5.36 9.34 43.76
CA VAL A 75 -5.15 8.49 42.58
C VAL A 75 -3.94 7.58 42.74
N GLN A 76 -2.87 8.06 43.38
CA GLN A 76 -1.62 7.30 43.53
C GLN A 76 -1.71 6.20 44.60
N ARG A 77 -2.54 6.40 45.63
CA ARG A 77 -2.82 5.40 46.67
C ARG A 77 -3.68 4.26 46.15
N ASP A 78 -4.71 4.58 45.36
CA ASP A 78 -5.63 3.59 44.80
C ASP A 78 -4.96 2.75 43.69
N VAL A 79 -4.10 3.38 42.88
CA VAL A 79 -3.30 2.68 41.86
C VAL A 79 -2.27 1.74 42.49
N ASN A 80 -1.59 2.14 43.57
CA ASN A 80 -0.59 1.27 44.23
C ASN A 80 -1.21 0.09 45.00
N LEU A 81 -2.45 0.22 45.49
CA LEU A 81 -3.20 -0.91 46.07
C LEU A 81 -3.70 -1.89 44.99
N LEU A 82 -3.93 -1.42 43.76
CA LEU A 82 -4.39 -2.22 42.62
C LEU A 82 -3.29 -3.12 42.02
N PHE A 83 -2.01 -2.77 42.16
CA PHE A 83 -0.90 -3.51 41.53
C PHE A 83 -0.19 -4.53 42.45
N LYS A 84 -0.42 -4.51 43.77
CA LYS A 84 0.20 -5.47 44.71
C LYS A 84 -0.36 -6.89 44.67
N GLY A 85 -1.46 -7.14 43.96
CA GLY A 85 -2.13 -8.45 43.90
C GLY A 85 -1.73 -9.35 42.72
N VAL A 86 -0.82 -8.89 41.83
CA VAL A 86 -0.61 -9.53 40.51
C VAL A 86 0.65 -10.41 40.44
N GLU A 87 1.52 -10.42 41.45
CA GLU A 87 2.81 -11.13 41.36
C GLU A 87 2.78 -12.65 41.64
N ALA A 88 1.62 -13.27 41.90
CA ALA A 88 1.60 -14.65 42.42
C ALA A 88 1.05 -15.75 41.49
N ALA A 89 0.61 -15.47 40.26
CA ALA A 89 0.05 -16.54 39.40
C ALA A 89 0.06 -16.19 37.90
N LEU A 90 1.20 -16.33 37.21
CA LEU A 90 1.25 -16.09 35.76
C LEU A 90 2.13 -17.08 35.03
N ASP A 91 1.49 -18.09 34.41
CA ASP A 91 1.99 -18.72 33.18
C ASP A 91 0.87 -19.18 32.21
N ARG A 92 -0.42 -18.94 32.53
CA ARG A 92 -1.55 -19.28 31.62
C ARG A 92 -2.58 -18.16 31.40
N VAL A 93 -2.33 -16.93 31.86
CA VAL A 93 -3.31 -15.81 31.81
C VAL A 93 -3.04 -14.81 30.67
N ALA A 94 -1.98 -14.99 29.87
CA ALA A 94 -1.65 -14.06 28.78
C ALA A 94 -2.80 -13.91 27.75
N TYR A 95 -3.57 -14.98 27.48
CA TYR A 95 -4.70 -14.90 26.53
C TYR A 95 -5.92 -14.16 27.12
N GLY A 96 -6.22 -14.37 28.41
CA GLY A 96 -7.36 -13.74 29.10
C GLY A 96 -7.15 -12.23 29.33
N ALA A 97 -5.94 -11.82 29.71
CA ALA A 97 -5.62 -10.43 30.01
C ALA A 97 -5.37 -9.57 28.75
N PHE A 98 -4.79 -10.14 27.68
CA PHE A 98 -4.41 -9.37 26.49
C PHE A 98 -5.36 -9.50 25.30
N PHE A 99 -6.12 -10.59 25.18
CA PHE A 99 -7.06 -10.79 24.07
C PHE A 99 -8.51 -10.71 24.54
N ALA A 100 -8.89 -11.44 25.59
CA ALA A 100 -10.30 -11.47 26.03
C ALA A 100 -10.74 -10.18 26.74
N GLY A 101 -9.91 -9.58 27.60
CA GLY A 101 -10.22 -8.32 28.28
C GLY A 101 -10.45 -7.14 27.33
N PRO A 102 -9.48 -6.79 26.47
CA PRO A 102 -9.67 -5.74 25.46
C PRO A 102 -10.80 -6.04 24.48
N ALA A 103 -10.96 -7.29 24.02
CA ALA A 103 -12.07 -7.67 23.13
C ALA A 103 -13.44 -7.53 23.79
N ALA A 104 -13.56 -7.86 25.09
CA ALA A 104 -14.80 -7.68 25.86
C ALA A 104 -15.12 -6.19 26.10
N ILE A 105 -14.11 -5.37 26.38
CA ILE A 105 -14.26 -3.90 26.49
C ILE A 105 -14.66 -3.29 25.14
N ILE A 106 -14.03 -3.73 24.05
CA ILE A 106 -14.33 -3.33 22.67
C ILE A 106 -15.76 -3.71 22.29
N SER A 107 -16.16 -4.94 22.61
CA SER A 107 -17.51 -5.45 22.34
C SER A 107 -18.58 -4.73 23.17
N GLY A 108 -18.32 -4.50 24.46
CA GLY A 108 -19.21 -3.74 25.34
C GLY A 108 -19.38 -2.28 24.87
N TYR A 109 -18.30 -1.63 24.45
CA TYR A 109 -18.34 -0.27 23.92
C TYR A 109 -19.12 -0.18 22.59
N GLN A 110 -18.98 -1.17 21.71
CA GLN A 110 -19.73 -1.24 20.46
C GLN A 110 -21.23 -1.49 20.66
N GLN A 111 -21.59 -2.34 21.63
CA GLN A 111 -23.00 -2.53 21.99
C GLN A 111 -23.58 -1.21 22.51
N LEU A 112 -22.84 -0.46 23.33
CA LEU A 112 -23.26 0.87 23.78
C LEU A 112 -23.40 1.88 22.63
N LEU A 113 -22.53 1.84 21.63
CA LEU A 113 -22.63 2.71 20.44
C LEU A 113 -23.81 2.35 19.54
N LYS A 114 -24.06 1.06 19.30
CA LYS A 114 -25.23 0.59 18.55
C LYS A 114 -26.53 0.94 19.28
N LEU A 115 -26.57 0.78 20.60
CA LEU A 115 -27.70 1.18 21.45
C LEU A 115 -27.90 2.72 21.49
N ALA A 116 -26.85 3.50 21.21
CA ALA A 116 -26.90 4.95 21.05
C ALA A 116 -27.17 5.42 19.59
N GLY A 117 -27.54 4.51 18.69
CA GLY A 117 -27.87 4.81 17.29
C GLY A 117 -26.67 5.12 16.38
N LYS A 118 -25.43 4.79 16.81
CA LYS A 118 -24.21 5.00 16.01
C LYS A 118 -23.81 3.70 15.29
N GLU A 119 -23.87 3.72 13.97
CA GLU A 119 -23.40 2.63 13.10
C GLU A 119 -21.86 2.62 13.01
N PRO A 120 -21.17 1.49 13.28
CA PRO A 120 -19.71 1.39 13.15
C PRO A 120 -19.18 1.74 11.76
N ALA A 121 -19.96 1.47 10.71
CA ALA A 121 -19.64 1.85 9.33
C ALA A 121 -19.58 3.38 9.11
N ALA A 122 -20.18 4.18 9.99
CA ALA A 122 -20.11 5.64 9.93
C ALA A 122 -18.78 6.20 10.48
N ALA A 123 -17.95 5.39 11.14
CA ALA A 123 -16.65 5.84 11.66
C ALA A 123 -15.59 6.05 10.57
N PHE A 124 -15.74 5.38 9.42
CA PHE A 124 -14.90 5.58 8.24
C PHE A 124 -15.77 5.94 7.05
N PRO A 125 -16.21 7.20 6.90
CA PRO A 125 -17.05 7.64 5.78
C PRO A 125 -16.40 7.43 4.40
N GLU A 126 -15.09 7.17 4.35
CA GLU A 126 -14.34 6.84 3.13
C GLU A 126 -13.96 5.34 3.04
N GLY A 127 -14.52 4.47 3.89
CA GLY A 127 -14.33 3.01 3.82
C GLY A 127 -13.15 2.51 4.66
N VAL A 128 -12.97 1.19 4.73
CA VAL A 128 -11.95 0.56 5.61
C VAL A 128 -10.52 0.97 5.20
N TRP A 129 -10.32 1.30 3.92
CA TRP A 129 -9.06 1.86 3.41
C TRP A 129 -8.59 3.11 4.17
N GLN A 130 -9.52 3.94 4.62
CA GLN A 130 -9.23 5.15 5.38
C GLN A 130 -8.39 4.84 6.63
N PHE A 131 -8.66 3.71 7.30
CA PHE A 131 -7.88 3.27 8.46
C PHE A 131 -6.44 2.92 8.09
N TYR A 132 -6.25 2.07 7.08
CA TYR A 132 -4.91 1.64 6.66
C TYR A 132 -4.04 2.83 6.27
N VAL A 133 -4.64 3.78 5.56
CA VAL A 133 -3.95 4.94 5.05
C VAL A 133 -3.64 5.97 6.13
N GLN A 134 -4.59 6.27 7.03
CA GLN A 134 -4.40 7.30 8.06
C GLN A 134 -3.45 6.84 9.17
N TYR A 135 -3.32 5.53 9.39
CA TYR A 135 -2.60 4.99 10.55
C TYR A 135 -1.41 4.09 10.22
N ALA A 136 -1.28 3.54 9.00
CA ALA A 136 -0.20 2.62 8.62
C ALA A 136 0.58 2.99 7.35
N GLY A 137 0.21 4.07 6.66
CA GLY A 137 0.87 4.53 5.42
C GLY A 137 1.40 5.96 5.46
N ARG A 138 1.84 6.45 6.63
CA ARG A 138 2.22 7.85 6.86
C ARG A 138 3.68 8.15 6.50
N GLU A 139 4.57 7.19 6.71
CA GLU A 139 6.00 7.42 6.59
C GLU A 139 6.46 7.46 5.12
N ASP A 140 7.60 8.07 4.83
CA ASP A 140 8.14 8.15 3.45
C ASP A 140 8.39 6.76 2.82
N SER A 141 8.53 5.72 3.64
CA SER A 141 8.62 4.34 3.14
C SER A 141 7.30 3.83 2.56
N ALA A 142 6.16 4.40 2.95
CA ALA A 142 4.82 4.06 2.47
C ALA A 142 4.48 4.73 1.12
N ARG A 143 5.48 4.95 0.28
CA ARG A 143 5.34 5.45 -1.10
C ARG A 143 5.68 4.33 -2.07
N HIS A 144 4.86 4.16 -3.10
CA HIS A 144 5.18 3.27 -4.22
C HIS A 144 5.76 4.09 -5.37
N THR A 145 6.58 3.44 -6.19
CA THR A 145 7.20 4.06 -7.36
C THR A 145 6.91 3.28 -8.61
N ILE A 146 6.59 3.99 -9.70
CA ILE A 146 6.30 3.43 -11.01
C ILE A 146 7.14 4.17 -12.04
N GLU A 147 7.81 3.44 -12.93
CA GLU A 147 8.57 4.03 -14.03
C GLU A 147 7.87 3.81 -15.36
N THR A 148 7.86 4.86 -16.18
CA THR A 148 7.50 4.82 -17.59
C THR A 148 8.65 5.27 -18.49
N GLY A 149 8.92 4.49 -19.53
CA GLY A 149 9.81 4.87 -20.64
C GLY A 149 9.05 5.45 -21.84
N GLY A 150 7.72 5.58 -21.77
CA GLY A 150 6.87 5.84 -22.93
C GLY A 150 7.15 7.16 -23.63
N PHE A 151 7.42 8.22 -22.86
CA PHE A 151 7.69 9.56 -23.39
C PHE A 151 8.93 9.54 -24.29
N ASP A 152 10.08 9.13 -23.73
CA ASP A 152 11.36 9.09 -24.45
C ASP A 152 11.40 8.06 -25.57
N ALA A 153 10.80 6.87 -25.36
CA ALA A 153 10.69 5.86 -26.40
C ALA A 153 9.89 6.38 -27.62
N MET A 154 8.81 7.12 -27.38
CA MET A 154 8.00 7.72 -28.45
C MET A 154 8.72 8.87 -29.14
N LEU A 155 9.41 9.75 -28.41
CA LEU A 155 10.25 10.79 -29.02
C LEU A 155 11.32 10.18 -29.93
N GLY A 156 12.04 9.15 -29.44
CA GLY A 156 13.04 8.43 -30.21
C GLY A 156 12.45 7.77 -31.46
N LYS A 157 11.34 7.05 -31.31
CA LYS A 157 10.62 6.39 -32.43
C LYS A 157 10.21 7.38 -33.52
N HIS A 158 9.82 8.59 -33.16
CA HIS A 158 9.40 9.64 -34.09
C HIS A 158 10.52 10.63 -34.46
N GLN A 159 11.76 10.38 -34.01
CA GLN A 159 12.92 11.25 -34.23
C GLN A 159 12.63 12.72 -33.84
N ILE A 160 11.94 12.90 -32.71
CA ILE A 160 11.61 14.20 -32.16
C ILE A 160 12.73 14.60 -31.19
N ALA A 161 13.49 15.62 -31.55
CA ALA A 161 14.38 16.30 -30.62
C ALA A 161 13.63 17.47 -29.95
N LEU A 162 13.59 17.48 -28.62
CA LEU A 162 13.03 18.58 -27.83
C LEU A 162 14.14 19.37 -27.17
N HIS A 163 13.95 20.69 -27.08
CA HIS A 163 14.77 21.52 -26.22
C HIS A 163 14.52 21.14 -24.73
N PRO A 164 15.52 21.22 -23.82
CA PRO A 164 15.32 20.91 -22.40
C PRO A 164 14.17 21.68 -21.74
N VAL A 165 14.01 22.96 -22.09
CA VAL A 165 12.85 23.77 -21.68
C VAL A 165 11.54 23.12 -22.12
N ASP A 166 11.43 22.72 -23.39
CA ASP A 166 10.21 22.14 -23.94
C ASP A 166 9.90 20.76 -23.33
N ARG A 167 10.93 19.96 -23.01
CA ARG A 167 10.77 18.70 -22.25
C ARG A 167 10.11 18.97 -20.90
N ILE A 168 10.66 19.90 -20.11
CA ILE A 168 10.12 20.25 -18.79
C ILE A 168 8.71 20.85 -18.93
N THR A 169 8.51 21.76 -19.90
CA THR A 169 7.19 22.35 -20.18
C THR A 169 6.15 21.29 -20.52
N ALA A 170 6.48 20.27 -21.32
CA ALA A 170 5.55 19.21 -21.67
C ALA A 170 5.01 18.47 -20.42
N TRP A 171 5.88 18.16 -19.48
CA TRP A 171 5.52 17.49 -18.23
C TRP A 171 4.80 18.40 -17.23
N LEU A 172 5.17 19.68 -17.15
CA LEU A 172 4.43 20.65 -16.35
C LEU A 172 3.02 20.85 -16.90
N MET A 173 2.86 20.97 -18.21
CA MET A 173 1.53 21.08 -18.84
C MET A 173 0.68 19.82 -18.60
N ALA A 174 1.28 18.63 -18.67
CA ALA A 174 0.58 17.40 -18.31
C ALA A 174 0.13 17.39 -16.85
N ALA A 175 0.99 17.82 -15.91
CA ALA A 175 0.63 17.92 -14.49
C ALA A 175 -0.49 18.95 -14.25
N ILE A 176 -0.41 20.12 -14.88
CA ILE A 176 -1.43 21.18 -14.80
C ILE A 176 -2.79 20.69 -15.32
N HIS A 177 -2.81 20.08 -16.51
CA HIS A 177 -4.02 19.54 -17.11
C HIS A 177 -4.59 18.38 -16.30
N ALA A 178 -3.73 17.52 -15.76
CA ALA A 178 -4.16 16.44 -14.89
C ALA A 178 -4.84 16.95 -13.62
N LEU A 179 -4.30 17.99 -12.95
CA LEU A 179 -4.96 18.58 -11.78
C LEU A 179 -6.35 19.11 -12.10
N HIS A 180 -6.55 19.75 -13.25
CA HIS A 180 -7.85 20.27 -13.67
C HIS A 180 -8.85 19.16 -14.02
N GLN A 181 -8.37 18.10 -14.68
CA GLN A 181 -9.22 16.99 -15.14
C GLN A 181 -9.40 15.91 -14.07
N TYR A 182 -8.68 15.98 -12.94
CA TYR A 182 -8.63 14.91 -11.96
C TYR A 182 -10.00 14.50 -11.41
N PRO A 183 -10.91 15.42 -11.04
CA PRO A 183 -12.24 15.03 -10.59
C PRO A 183 -13.02 14.23 -11.65
N ASP A 184 -12.90 14.60 -12.93
CA ASP A 184 -13.54 13.88 -14.03
C ASP A 184 -12.90 12.52 -14.31
N LEU A 185 -11.58 12.40 -14.14
CA LEU A 185 -10.86 11.13 -14.23
C LEU A 185 -11.32 10.16 -13.14
N LEU A 186 -11.45 10.63 -11.90
CA LEU A 186 -12.01 9.85 -10.80
C LEU A 186 -13.47 9.47 -11.05
N ALA A 187 -14.28 10.38 -11.61
CA ALA A 187 -15.66 10.09 -11.96
C ALA A 187 -15.77 9.00 -13.05
N ASN A 188 -14.87 9.00 -14.03
CA ASN A 188 -14.80 7.94 -15.03
C ASN A 188 -14.42 6.61 -14.40
N GLU A 189 -13.40 6.60 -13.55
CA GLU A 189 -12.92 5.40 -12.86
C GLU A 189 -14.04 4.77 -12.02
N TRP A 190 -14.70 5.58 -11.19
CA TRP A 190 -15.84 5.15 -10.37
C TRP A 190 -16.97 4.62 -11.25
N ARG A 191 -17.31 5.36 -12.31
CA ARG A 191 -18.40 5.00 -13.22
C ARG A 191 -18.13 3.66 -13.89
N GLU A 192 -16.92 3.45 -14.41
CA GLU A 192 -16.54 2.22 -15.10
C GLU A 192 -16.67 0.99 -14.21
N ARG A 193 -16.29 1.10 -12.93
CA ARG A 193 -16.41 0.00 -11.96
C ARG A 193 -17.85 -0.21 -11.51
N VAL A 194 -18.49 0.84 -11.00
CA VAL A 194 -19.85 0.73 -10.44
C VAL A 194 -20.86 0.29 -11.49
N TYR A 195 -20.77 0.81 -12.71
CA TYR A 195 -21.74 0.50 -13.74
C TYR A 195 -21.67 -0.97 -14.14
N LEU A 196 -20.46 -1.51 -14.33
CA LEU A 196 -20.25 -2.90 -14.72
C LEU A 196 -20.51 -3.88 -13.55
N ALA A 197 -20.07 -3.56 -12.34
CA ALA A 197 -20.34 -4.38 -11.16
C ALA A 197 -21.85 -4.47 -10.88
N THR A 198 -22.56 -3.34 -10.89
CA THR A 198 -24.03 -3.32 -10.70
C THR A 198 -24.74 -4.10 -11.81
N LEU A 199 -24.24 -4.02 -13.05
CA LEU A 199 -24.79 -4.76 -14.18
C LEU A 199 -24.59 -6.27 -14.02
N GLN A 200 -23.43 -6.69 -13.54
CA GLN A 200 -23.18 -8.10 -13.20
C GLN A 200 -24.12 -8.58 -12.09
N GLU A 201 -24.34 -7.79 -11.05
CA GLU A 201 -25.24 -8.14 -9.94
C GLU A 201 -26.70 -8.31 -10.38
N VAL A 202 -27.24 -7.38 -11.16
CA VAL A 202 -28.66 -7.43 -11.61
C VAL A 202 -28.92 -8.52 -12.64
N THR A 203 -27.87 -9.01 -13.31
CA THR A 203 -27.96 -10.06 -14.32
C THR A 203 -27.49 -11.43 -13.83
N ALA A 204 -27.06 -11.55 -12.56
CA ALA A 204 -26.45 -12.76 -12.01
C ALA A 204 -27.31 -14.04 -12.14
N VAL A 205 -28.63 -13.90 -12.19
CA VAL A 205 -29.59 -15.03 -12.31
C VAL A 205 -30.11 -15.23 -13.74
N GLN A 206 -29.66 -14.43 -14.70
CA GLN A 206 -30.10 -14.52 -16.10
C GLN A 206 -29.30 -15.60 -16.86
N PRO A 207 -29.86 -16.19 -17.93
CA PRO A 207 -29.17 -17.21 -18.71
C PRO A 207 -27.82 -16.74 -19.30
N ASP A 208 -27.67 -15.44 -19.51
CA ASP A 208 -26.49 -14.76 -20.05
C ASP A 208 -25.60 -14.13 -18.97
N ALA A 209 -25.76 -14.50 -17.68
CA ALA A 209 -24.94 -13.98 -16.57
C ALA A 209 -23.43 -14.04 -16.83
N ALA A 210 -22.95 -15.11 -17.48
CA ALA A 210 -21.54 -15.26 -17.84
C ALA A 210 -21.02 -14.20 -18.81
N HIS A 211 -21.89 -13.65 -19.68
CA HIS A 211 -21.53 -12.53 -20.56
C HIS A 211 -21.26 -11.27 -19.73
N TYR A 212 -22.20 -10.90 -18.84
CA TYR A 212 -22.08 -9.70 -18.02
C TYR A 212 -20.93 -9.76 -17.00
N ALA A 213 -20.67 -10.94 -16.42
CA ALA A 213 -19.52 -11.16 -15.55
C ALA A 213 -18.16 -10.92 -16.24
N ASN A 214 -18.11 -11.02 -17.57
CA ASN A 214 -16.89 -10.80 -18.35
C ASN A 214 -16.74 -9.37 -18.90
N LEU A 215 -17.70 -8.47 -18.64
CA LEU A 215 -17.66 -7.11 -19.20
C LEU A 215 -16.53 -6.25 -18.63
N TYR A 216 -16.20 -6.38 -17.33
CA TYR A 216 -15.11 -5.60 -16.75
C TYR A 216 -13.74 -5.99 -17.35
N PRO A 217 -13.34 -7.28 -17.38
CA PRO A 217 -12.14 -7.70 -18.10
C PRO A 217 -12.14 -7.34 -19.59
N ALA A 218 -13.31 -7.35 -20.24
CA ALA A 218 -13.44 -6.92 -21.64
C ALA A 218 -13.18 -5.42 -21.81
N TRP A 219 -13.72 -4.59 -20.91
CA TRP A 219 -13.48 -3.15 -20.90
C TRP A 219 -12.01 -2.83 -20.64
N GLU A 220 -11.37 -3.46 -19.65
CA GLU A 220 -9.96 -3.22 -19.32
C GLU A 220 -9.03 -3.38 -20.51
N LYS A 221 -9.26 -4.40 -21.35
CA LYS A 221 -8.44 -4.68 -22.55
C LYS A 221 -8.47 -3.56 -23.60
N GLN A 222 -9.52 -2.75 -23.62
CA GLN A 222 -9.72 -1.68 -24.60
C GLN A 222 -9.83 -0.28 -23.97
N ARG A 223 -9.68 -0.19 -22.65
CA ARG A 223 -9.75 1.07 -21.90
C ARG A 223 -8.66 2.02 -22.41
N PRO A 224 -9.01 3.24 -22.85
CA PRO A 224 -8.02 4.18 -23.32
C PRO A 224 -7.27 4.82 -22.14
N TYR A 225 -5.95 4.96 -22.31
CA TYR A 225 -5.07 5.71 -21.39
C TYR A 225 -4.55 7.01 -22.01
N GLY A 226 -4.95 7.32 -23.25
CA GLY A 226 -4.70 8.60 -23.91
C GLY A 226 -5.81 8.88 -24.93
N ARG A 227 -5.74 10.01 -25.62
CA ARG A 227 -6.67 10.32 -26.71
C ARG A 227 -6.30 9.54 -27.97
N ASP A 228 -7.24 8.76 -28.49
CA ASP A 228 -7.07 8.04 -29.74
C ASP A 228 -7.23 8.96 -30.96
N ARG A 229 -6.93 8.45 -32.16
CA ARG A 229 -7.01 9.24 -33.41
C ARG A 229 -8.42 9.74 -33.74
N ASP A 230 -9.45 9.09 -33.20
CA ASP A 230 -10.84 9.46 -33.37
C ASP A 230 -11.37 10.37 -32.25
N ALA A 231 -10.48 10.86 -31.36
CA ALA A 231 -10.86 11.85 -30.36
C ALA A 231 -11.28 13.17 -31.00
N ASP A 232 -12.42 13.71 -30.57
CA ASP A 232 -12.81 15.07 -30.91
C ASP A 232 -11.72 16.05 -30.42
N PRO A 233 -11.20 16.94 -31.29
CA PRO A 233 -10.18 17.92 -30.92
C PRO A 233 -10.58 18.82 -29.74
N ASN A 234 -11.87 19.04 -29.52
CA ASN A 234 -12.41 19.85 -28.43
C ASN A 234 -12.57 19.06 -27.12
N HIS A 235 -12.46 17.72 -27.17
CA HIS A 235 -12.53 16.90 -25.97
C HIS A 235 -11.17 16.79 -25.29
N ASN A 236 -11.19 17.00 -23.97
CA ASN A 236 -10.09 16.58 -23.11
C ASN A 236 -10.09 15.05 -22.96
N PHE A 237 -9.04 14.50 -22.35
CA PHE A 237 -8.90 13.06 -22.22
C PHE A 237 -10.02 12.43 -21.38
N ALA A 238 -10.42 13.06 -20.27
CA ALA A 238 -11.49 12.54 -19.43
C ALA A 238 -12.83 12.42 -20.19
N THR A 239 -13.20 13.43 -20.98
CA THR A 239 -14.40 13.37 -21.83
C THR A 239 -14.29 12.29 -22.89
N HIS A 240 -13.13 12.15 -23.54
CA HIS A 240 -12.91 11.10 -24.54
C HIS A 240 -13.06 9.70 -23.93
N ARG A 241 -12.43 9.43 -22.78
CA ARG A 241 -12.54 8.14 -22.07
C ARG A 241 -13.99 7.83 -21.67
N ARG A 242 -14.74 8.83 -21.19
CA ARG A 242 -16.16 8.70 -20.86
C ARG A 242 -16.98 8.30 -22.09
N HIS A 243 -16.73 8.94 -23.22
CA HIS A 243 -17.43 8.62 -24.47
C HIS A 243 -17.14 7.19 -24.96
N LYS A 244 -15.89 6.73 -24.90
CA LYS A 244 -15.53 5.35 -25.24
C LYS A 244 -16.22 4.34 -24.34
N PHE A 245 -16.32 4.63 -23.04
CA PHE A 245 -17.05 3.78 -22.10
C PHE A 245 -18.55 3.78 -22.38
N ASP A 246 -19.15 4.94 -22.71
CA ASP A 246 -20.57 5.04 -23.07
C ASP A 246 -20.89 4.20 -24.32
N GLN A 247 -20.01 4.22 -25.33
CA GLN A 247 -20.15 3.38 -26.53
C GLN A 247 -20.07 1.89 -26.19
N PHE A 248 -19.09 1.48 -25.38
CA PHE A 248 -18.94 0.10 -24.92
C PHE A 248 -20.19 -0.37 -24.18
N LEU A 249 -20.70 0.45 -23.26
CA LEU A 249 -21.84 0.13 -22.44
C LEU A 249 -23.14 0.08 -23.24
N ALA A 250 -23.32 0.95 -24.23
CA ALA A 250 -24.47 0.93 -25.13
C ALA A 250 -24.54 -0.38 -25.93
N GLU A 251 -23.39 -0.92 -26.35
CA GLU A 251 -23.33 -2.23 -26.99
C GLU A 251 -23.68 -3.35 -26.00
N ALA A 252 -23.03 -3.35 -24.83
CA ALA A 252 -23.20 -4.37 -23.81
C ALA A 252 -24.63 -4.43 -23.25
N THR A 253 -25.36 -3.31 -23.26
CA THR A 253 -26.72 -3.22 -22.71
C THR A 253 -27.83 -3.37 -23.76
N ARG A 254 -27.48 -3.54 -25.05
CA ARG A 254 -28.46 -3.61 -26.16
C ARG A 254 -29.49 -4.72 -25.99
N HIS A 255 -29.09 -5.86 -25.42
CA HIS A 255 -29.93 -7.04 -25.28
C HIS A 255 -30.52 -7.22 -23.87
N LEU A 256 -30.33 -6.23 -22.98
CA LEU A 256 -30.92 -6.29 -21.65
C LEU A 256 -32.45 -6.27 -21.73
N SER A 257 -33.09 -7.09 -20.89
CA SER A 257 -34.53 -6.96 -20.67
C SER A 257 -34.87 -5.59 -20.05
N ALA A 258 -36.05 -5.06 -20.38
CA ALA A 258 -36.50 -3.77 -19.83
C ALA A 258 -36.50 -3.76 -18.28
N ALA A 259 -36.89 -4.89 -17.66
CA ALA A 259 -36.89 -5.04 -16.21
C ALA A 259 -35.48 -4.97 -15.61
N ALA A 260 -34.51 -5.66 -16.23
CA ALA A 260 -33.12 -5.63 -15.78
C ALA A 260 -32.50 -4.23 -15.96
N TYR A 261 -32.82 -3.56 -17.07
CA TYR A 261 -32.32 -2.21 -17.35
C TYR A 261 -32.86 -1.19 -16.33
N GLN A 262 -34.15 -1.29 -16.00
CA GLN A 262 -34.77 -0.48 -14.97
C GLN A 262 -34.13 -0.72 -13.60
N ALA A 263 -34.00 -1.98 -13.16
CA ALA A 263 -33.37 -2.32 -11.89
C ALA A 263 -31.90 -1.83 -11.80
N TRP A 264 -31.14 -1.97 -12.90
CA TRP A 264 -29.79 -1.44 -13.00
C TRP A 264 -29.76 0.09 -12.83
N THR A 265 -30.59 0.82 -13.59
CA THR A 265 -30.63 2.29 -13.51
C THR A 265 -31.09 2.81 -12.16
N GLU A 266 -32.08 2.18 -11.51
CA GLU A 266 -32.52 2.53 -10.16
C GLU A 266 -31.39 2.36 -9.14
N ARG A 267 -30.63 1.26 -9.20
CA ARG A 267 -29.48 1.01 -8.32
C ARG A 267 -28.33 1.97 -8.57
N LEU A 268 -28.10 2.39 -9.81
CA LEU A 268 -27.10 3.42 -10.11
C LEU A 268 -27.47 4.78 -9.51
N GLN A 269 -28.75 5.15 -9.47
CA GLN A 269 -29.17 6.42 -8.87
C GLN A 269 -28.90 6.47 -7.36
N THR A 270 -29.08 5.36 -6.64
CA THR A 270 -28.80 5.31 -5.19
C THR A 270 -27.30 5.40 -4.91
N MET A 271 -26.46 4.82 -5.78
CA MET A 271 -25.01 4.84 -5.61
C MET A 271 -24.34 6.18 -5.99
N ARG A 272 -25.01 7.06 -6.74
CA ARG A 272 -24.44 8.36 -7.16
C ARG A 272 -23.95 9.22 -6.00
N GLN A 273 -24.54 9.10 -4.82
CA GLN A 273 -24.10 9.85 -3.65
C GLN A 273 -22.67 9.46 -3.21
N ALA A 274 -22.27 8.21 -3.43
CA ALA A 274 -20.93 7.69 -3.10
C ALA A 274 -19.83 8.23 -4.03
N LEU A 275 -20.16 8.75 -5.21
CA LEU A 275 -19.17 9.34 -6.12
C LEU A 275 -18.44 10.53 -5.48
N LYS A 276 -19.17 11.37 -4.74
CA LYS A 276 -18.56 12.54 -4.09
C LYS A 276 -17.57 12.13 -3.00
N GLU A 277 -17.92 11.12 -2.20
CA GLU A 277 -17.04 10.55 -1.17
C GLU A 277 -15.78 9.96 -1.82
N TYR A 278 -15.95 9.21 -2.90
CA TYR A 278 -14.84 8.66 -3.68
C TYR A 278 -13.90 9.74 -4.23
N GLN A 279 -14.46 10.81 -4.80
CA GLN A 279 -13.68 11.94 -5.31
C GLN A 279 -12.91 12.65 -4.19
N GLN A 280 -13.53 12.85 -3.02
CA GLN A 280 -12.88 13.46 -1.87
C GLN A 280 -11.72 12.59 -1.34
N GLN A 281 -11.97 11.29 -1.22
CA GLN A 281 -10.99 10.29 -0.76
C GLN A 281 -9.76 10.22 -1.67
N LEU A 282 -9.89 10.43 -2.98
CA LEU A 282 -8.78 10.31 -3.93
C LEU A 282 -8.20 11.62 -4.43
N SER A 283 -8.84 12.74 -4.10
CA SER A 283 -8.47 14.05 -4.61
C SER A 283 -7.00 14.37 -4.36
N LEU A 284 -6.31 14.81 -5.42
CA LEU A 284 -4.98 15.42 -5.30
C LEU A 284 -5.04 16.87 -4.84
N TRP A 285 -6.23 17.47 -4.73
CA TRP A 285 -6.40 18.84 -4.24
C TRP A 285 -6.35 18.83 -2.71
N ALA A 286 -5.26 18.32 -2.16
CA ALA A 286 -5.01 18.27 -0.75
C ALA A 286 -3.52 18.06 -0.47
N TYR A 287 -3.10 18.46 0.72
CA TYR A 287 -1.82 18.09 1.29
C TYR A 287 -2.01 17.33 2.61
N LEU A 288 -0.94 16.68 3.06
CA LEU A 288 -0.92 15.98 4.34
C LEU A 288 -0.26 16.84 5.40
N GLU A 289 -0.99 17.09 6.48
CA GLU A 289 -0.47 17.70 7.69
C GLU A 289 -0.14 16.60 8.70
N PRO A 290 1.15 16.41 9.07
CA PRO A 290 1.54 15.38 10.01
C PRO A 290 1.05 15.75 11.41
N ASP A 291 0.48 14.76 12.10
CA ASP A 291 0.22 14.79 13.53
C ASP A 291 1.04 13.70 14.23
N THR A 292 1.08 13.72 15.56
CA THR A 292 1.83 12.74 16.36
C THR A 292 1.41 11.29 16.04
N TYR A 293 0.14 11.07 15.70
CA TYR A 293 -0.45 9.73 15.55
C TYR A 293 -1.10 9.44 14.19
N GLY A 294 -1.08 10.38 13.24
CA GLY A 294 -1.64 10.13 11.92
C GLY A 294 -1.44 11.30 10.97
N GLU A 295 -2.07 11.22 9.80
CA GLU A 295 -2.05 12.27 8.80
C GLU A 295 -3.41 12.94 8.67
N ASN A 296 -3.42 14.26 8.69
CA ASN A 296 -4.62 15.04 8.39
C ASN A 296 -4.57 15.49 6.94
N ARG A 297 -5.50 14.98 6.12
CA ARG A 297 -5.68 15.48 4.76
C ARG A 297 -6.36 16.84 4.80
N ARG A 298 -5.67 17.86 4.29
CA ARG A 298 -6.18 19.23 4.21
C ARG A 298 -6.56 19.55 2.76
N PRO A 299 -7.86 19.75 2.45
CA PRO A 299 -8.27 20.08 1.09
C PRO A 299 -7.72 21.46 0.68
N LEU A 300 -7.42 21.58 -0.59
CA LEU A 300 -7.00 22.81 -1.26
C LEU A 300 -8.12 23.29 -2.17
N LEU A 301 -8.24 24.61 -2.30
CA LEU A 301 -9.05 25.22 -3.33
C LEU A 301 -8.26 25.25 -4.65
N TRP A 302 -8.94 25.17 -5.77
CA TRP A 302 -8.27 25.06 -7.07
C TRP A 302 -7.43 26.31 -7.38
N GLU A 303 -7.86 27.49 -6.92
CA GLU A 303 -7.16 28.78 -7.06
C GLU A 303 -5.81 28.79 -6.35
N GLN A 304 -5.61 27.91 -5.39
CA GLN A 304 -4.37 27.82 -4.62
C GLN A 304 -3.34 26.91 -5.30
N LEU A 305 -3.76 26.07 -6.25
CA LEU A 305 -2.94 25.00 -6.77
C LEU A 305 -1.76 25.51 -7.61
N HIS A 306 -0.59 24.95 -7.32
CA HIS A 306 0.63 25.13 -8.09
C HIS A 306 1.22 23.77 -8.47
N VAL A 307 2.02 23.73 -9.52
CA VAL A 307 2.93 22.62 -9.81
C VAL A 307 4.34 23.05 -9.44
N GLY A 308 5.04 22.20 -8.68
CA GLY A 308 6.39 22.47 -8.23
C GLY A 308 7.39 22.04 -9.27
N LEU A 309 8.42 22.85 -9.52
CA LEU A 309 9.55 22.50 -10.36
C LEU A 309 10.83 22.55 -9.52
N ILE A 310 11.58 21.46 -9.50
CA ILE A 310 12.91 21.38 -8.89
C ILE A 310 13.96 21.40 -10.00
N VAL A 311 14.81 22.42 -9.98
CA VAL A 311 15.96 22.57 -10.89
C VAL A 311 17.17 22.99 -10.07
N GLN A 312 18.25 22.23 -10.20
CA GLN A 312 19.52 22.40 -9.49
C GLN A 312 19.33 22.45 -7.96
N GLY A 313 18.45 21.61 -7.42
CA GLY A 313 18.10 21.56 -6.00
C GLY A 313 17.34 22.80 -5.49
N ARG A 314 16.71 23.59 -6.37
CA ARG A 314 15.91 24.76 -6.04
C ARG A 314 14.46 24.55 -6.43
N TYR A 315 13.55 25.03 -5.61
CA TYR A 315 12.11 24.82 -5.76
C TYR A 315 11.45 26.07 -6.34
N TYR A 316 10.70 25.91 -7.41
CA TYR A 316 9.93 26.95 -8.08
C TYR A 316 8.46 26.56 -8.11
N LEU A 317 7.58 27.56 -8.05
CA LEU A 317 6.13 27.36 -8.09
C LEU A 317 5.60 27.88 -9.42
N ILE A 318 4.96 26.99 -10.17
CA ILE A 318 4.27 27.31 -11.42
C ILE A 318 2.77 27.28 -11.13
N PRO A 319 2.02 28.38 -11.33
CA PRO A 319 0.58 28.38 -11.15
C PRO A 319 -0.07 27.25 -11.97
N ALA A 320 -1.02 26.53 -11.37
CA ALA A 320 -1.77 25.54 -12.14
C ALA A 320 -2.82 26.21 -13.03
N SER A 321 -3.31 27.37 -12.61
CA SER A 321 -4.38 28.08 -13.29
C SER A 321 -4.01 29.52 -13.59
N ASP A 322 -4.63 30.04 -14.63
CA ASP A 322 -4.63 31.45 -14.94
C ASP A 322 -5.48 32.22 -13.90
N PRO A 323 -4.94 33.26 -13.23
CA PRO A 323 -5.62 33.94 -12.12
C PRO A 323 -6.97 34.56 -12.47
N ASP A 324 -7.16 34.98 -13.73
CA ASP A 324 -8.33 35.75 -14.15
C ASP A 324 -9.45 34.85 -14.71
N SER A 325 -9.09 33.72 -15.31
CA SER A 325 -10.04 32.86 -16.02
C SER A 325 -10.35 31.53 -15.32
N GLY A 326 -9.52 31.13 -14.37
CA GLY A 326 -9.59 29.82 -13.72
C GLY A 326 -9.41 28.62 -14.63
N ARG A 327 -8.91 28.87 -15.84
CA ARG A 327 -8.51 27.84 -16.79
C ARG A 327 -7.09 27.38 -16.50
N PRO A 328 -6.68 26.19 -17.00
CA PRO A 328 -5.29 25.77 -16.96
C PRO A 328 -4.36 26.88 -17.47
N SER A 329 -3.23 27.09 -16.80
CA SER A 329 -2.23 28.05 -17.26
C SER A 329 -1.81 27.75 -18.71
N THR A 330 -1.59 28.80 -19.50
CA THR A 330 -1.28 28.63 -20.92
C THR A 330 0.12 28.05 -21.13
N VAL A 331 0.27 27.20 -22.16
CA VAL A 331 1.56 26.62 -22.53
C VAL A 331 2.63 27.68 -22.79
N THR A 332 2.27 28.81 -23.39
CA THR A 332 3.21 29.93 -23.62
C THR A 332 3.72 30.51 -22.31
N ALA A 333 2.84 30.81 -21.36
CA ALA A 333 3.24 31.36 -20.06
C ALA A 333 4.12 30.37 -19.27
N VAL A 334 3.75 29.09 -19.25
CA VAL A 334 4.54 28.05 -18.57
C VAL A 334 5.91 27.90 -19.23
N ARG A 335 5.96 27.87 -20.57
CA ARG A 335 7.21 27.76 -21.35
C ARG A 335 8.16 28.93 -21.08
N GLU A 336 7.64 30.16 -21.03
CA GLU A 336 8.40 31.36 -20.71
C GLU A 336 8.96 31.33 -19.28
N GLN A 337 8.18 30.80 -18.31
CA GLN A 337 8.64 30.62 -16.93
C GLN A 337 9.76 29.59 -16.84
N VAL A 338 9.62 28.44 -17.50
CA VAL A 338 10.68 27.41 -17.54
C VAL A 338 11.94 27.95 -18.20
N ALA A 339 11.83 28.70 -19.29
CA ALA A 339 12.96 29.33 -19.94
C ALA A 339 13.69 30.33 -19.01
N ALA A 340 12.95 31.15 -18.27
CA ALA A 340 13.53 32.06 -17.28
C ALA A 340 14.24 31.31 -16.15
N ILE A 341 13.63 30.24 -15.62
CA ILE A 341 14.24 29.40 -14.57
C ILE A 341 15.55 28.77 -15.07
N HIS A 342 15.56 28.25 -16.30
CA HIS A 342 16.73 27.61 -16.89
C HIS A 342 17.88 28.61 -17.16
N ALA A 343 17.55 29.88 -17.40
CA ALA A 343 18.54 30.94 -17.61
C ALA A 343 19.15 31.50 -16.31
N LEU A 344 18.62 31.16 -15.13
CA LEU A 344 19.12 31.69 -13.86
C LEU A 344 20.54 31.17 -13.55
N PRO A 345 21.48 32.05 -13.14
CA PRO A 345 22.82 31.63 -12.74
C PRO A 345 22.82 30.64 -11.58
N THR A 346 23.79 29.73 -11.60
CA THR A 346 23.96 28.62 -10.63
C THR A 346 24.43 29.07 -9.24
N GLY A 347 24.36 30.36 -8.90
CA GLY A 347 25.03 30.95 -7.72
C GLY A 347 24.35 30.85 -6.33
N ALA A 348 23.08 30.44 -6.24
CA ALA A 348 22.38 30.23 -4.95
C ALA A 348 22.49 28.78 -4.45
N THR A 349 22.61 28.60 -3.13
CA THR A 349 22.82 27.32 -2.44
C THR A 349 21.65 26.35 -2.65
N ALA A 350 21.95 25.14 -3.13
CA ALA A 350 20.96 24.06 -3.22
C ALA A 350 20.42 23.71 -1.83
N VAL A 351 19.12 23.43 -1.76
CA VAL A 351 18.41 23.04 -0.52
C VAL A 351 18.39 21.51 -0.42
N LYS A 352 18.30 20.97 0.80
CA LYS A 352 18.20 19.54 1.07
C LYS A 352 16.92 19.17 1.82
N LEU A 353 15.75 19.39 1.23
CA LEU A 353 14.47 19.00 1.85
C LEU A 353 14.32 17.48 1.90
N SER A 354 15.00 16.75 1.03
CA SER A 354 15.11 15.28 1.07
C SER A 354 15.46 14.76 2.48
N THR A 355 16.27 15.49 3.25
CA THR A 355 16.63 15.10 4.63
C THR A 355 15.45 15.11 5.58
N LEU A 356 14.48 16.01 5.38
CA LEU A 356 13.26 16.09 6.18
C LEU A 356 12.29 14.95 5.85
N ALA A 357 12.27 14.49 4.59
CA ALA A 357 11.46 13.34 4.20
C ALA A 357 11.88 12.04 4.91
N THR A 358 13.12 11.96 5.41
CA THR A 358 13.61 10.78 6.16
C THR A 358 13.29 10.80 7.66
N LEU A 359 12.74 11.90 8.18
CA LEU A 359 12.32 11.99 9.56
C LEU A 359 11.01 11.23 9.75
N LYS A 360 10.82 10.64 10.94
CA LYS A 360 9.50 10.12 11.31
C LYS A 360 8.47 11.25 11.29
N ARG A 361 7.26 10.99 10.78
CA ARG A 361 6.22 12.03 10.65
C ARG A 361 5.86 12.70 11.98
N SER A 362 5.88 11.94 13.08
CA SER A 362 5.66 12.49 14.43
C SER A 362 6.72 13.51 14.85
N ALA A 363 7.99 13.28 14.50
CA ALA A 363 9.07 14.24 14.76
C ALA A 363 8.94 15.49 13.87
N LEU A 364 8.48 15.31 12.63
CA LEU A 364 8.22 16.44 11.72
C LEU A 364 7.08 17.33 12.24
N ALA A 365 6.04 16.75 12.83
CA ALA A 365 4.92 17.48 13.44
C ALA A 365 5.38 18.37 14.61
N GLU A 366 6.30 17.88 15.43
CA GLU A 366 6.89 18.65 16.54
C GLU A 366 7.81 19.77 16.01
N LEU A 367 8.66 19.44 15.03
CA LEU A 367 9.58 20.38 14.37
C LEU A 367 8.86 21.60 13.80
N ARG A 368 7.70 21.40 13.14
CA ARG A 368 6.90 22.47 12.52
C ARG A 368 6.55 23.61 13.47
N ARG A 369 6.40 23.32 14.77
CA ARG A 369 6.01 24.33 15.77
C ARG A 369 7.15 25.31 16.11
N GLY A 370 8.39 24.93 15.85
CA GLY A 370 9.59 25.67 16.21
C GLY A 370 10.35 26.30 15.03
N TRP A 371 9.86 26.16 13.80
CA TRP A 371 10.55 26.68 12.63
C TRP A 371 10.57 28.20 12.55
N ASN A 372 11.64 28.73 11.95
CA ASN A 372 11.74 30.14 11.63
C ASN A 372 10.64 30.54 10.62
N LYS A 373 10.27 31.83 10.64
CA LYS A 373 9.13 32.35 9.87
C LYS A 373 9.31 32.20 8.36
N THR A 374 10.54 32.32 7.86
CA THR A 374 10.84 32.21 6.42
C THR A 374 10.69 30.77 5.95
N LEU A 375 11.25 29.80 6.69
CA LEU A 375 11.08 28.37 6.42
C LEU A 375 9.61 27.96 6.46
N THR A 376 8.89 28.43 7.48
CA THR A 376 7.44 28.19 7.64
C THR A 376 6.67 28.71 6.43
N ALA A 377 6.90 29.97 6.02
CA ALA A 377 6.23 30.57 4.88
C ALA A 377 6.49 29.80 3.58
N SER A 378 7.75 29.41 3.31
CA SER A 378 8.10 28.65 2.11
C SER A 378 7.49 27.25 2.11
N LEU A 379 7.43 26.58 3.27
CA LEU A 379 6.80 25.26 3.37
C LEU A 379 5.27 25.34 3.26
N THR A 380 4.64 26.39 3.79
CA THR A 380 3.22 26.66 3.55
C THR A 380 2.93 26.90 2.07
N GLN A 381 3.80 27.61 1.35
CA GLN A 381 3.64 27.73 -0.10
C GLN A 381 3.83 26.40 -0.81
N LEU A 382 4.78 25.57 -0.37
CA LEU A 382 5.00 24.24 -0.92
C LEU A 382 3.81 23.29 -0.67
N GLN A 383 3.04 23.45 0.41
CA GLN A 383 1.82 22.66 0.67
C GLN A 383 0.75 22.84 -0.42
N HIS A 384 0.75 23.96 -1.14
CA HIS A 384 -0.15 24.17 -2.27
C HIS A 384 0.29 23.47 -3.57
N VAL A 385 1.34 22.64 -3.47
CA VAL A 385 1.93 21.89 -4.58
C VAL A 385 1.61 20.40 -4.44
N PRO A 386 0.52 19.91 -5.03
CA PRO A 386 0.22 18.49 -4.98
C PRO A 386 1.13 17.63 -5.88
N ILE A 387 1.72 18.23 -6.92
CA ILE A 387 2.61 17.56 -7.86
C ILE A 387 3.93 18.32 -7.95
N LEU A 388 5.04 17.65 -7.66
CA LEU A 388 6.39 18.16 -7.90
C LEU A 388 7.01 17.45 -9.11
N LEU A 389 7.72 18.19 -9.95
CA LEU A 389 8.60 17.68 -10.99
C LEU A 389 10.05 17.99 -10.63
N ASN A 390 10.83 16.95 -10.40
CA ASN A 390 12.28 17.05 -10.28
C ASN A 390 12.93 16.85 -11.65
N ALA A 391 13.47 17.94 -12.20
CA ALA A 391 14.16 17.96 -13.48
C ALA A 391 15.69 17.75 -13.35
N ASP A 392 16.20 17.55 -12.13
CA ASP A 392 17.60 17.18 -11.89
C ASP A 392 17.83 15.72 -12.29
N GLN A 393 18.32 15.54 -13.51
CA GLN A 393 18.43 14.22 -14.13
C GLN A 393 19.30 13.25 -13.33
N ARG A 394 18.82 12.01 -13.26
CA ARG A 394 19.50 10.89 -12.60
C ARG A 394 19.72 9.74 -13.57
N PRO A 395 20.81 8.97 -13.45
CA PRO A 395 21.00 7.80 -14.30
C PRO A 395 19.85 6.80 -14.15
N SER A 396 19.27 6.36 -15.27
CA SER A 396 18.14 5.41 -15.33
C SER A 396 18.48 4.03 -14.74
N HIS A 397 19.75 3.63 -14.74
CA HIS A 397 20.23 2.35 -14.21
C HIS A 397 20.21 2.25 -12.68
N LEU A 398 19.96 3.36 -11.97
CA LEU A 398 19.78 3.32 -10.52
C LEU A 398 18.47 2.61 -10.18
N THR A 399 18.42 1.99 -8.99
CA THR A 399 17.16 1.40 -8.49
C THR A 399 16.10 2.48 -8.28
N LEU A 400 14.82 2.12 -8.37
CA LEU A 400 13.72 3.06 -8.10
C LEU A 400 13.83 3.71 -6.72
N ASN A 401 14.32 2.97 -5.72
CA ASN A 401 14.58 3.54 -4.41
C ASN A 401 15.68 4.61 -4.45
N ASP A 402 16.79 4.36 -5.13
CA ASP A 402 17.88 5.35 -5.20
C ASP A 402 17.53 6.59 -6.04
N ILE A 403 16.63 6.45 -7.01
CA ILE A 403 16.08 7.58 -7.78
C ILE A 403 15.21 8.45 -6.87
N ARG A 404 14.25 7.86 -6.13
CA ARG A 404 13.33 8.64 -5.28
C ARG A 404 14.01 9.32 -4.09
N GLN A 405 15.20 8.87 -3.67
CA GLN A 405 15.90 9.44 -2.52
C GLN A 405 16.52 10.85 -2.75
N THR A 406 16.36 11.45 -3.94
CA THR A 406 16.84 12.81 -4.24
C THR A 406 15.89 13.91 -3.72
N GLU A 407 16.15 15.17 -4.10
CA GLU A 407 15.29 16.30 -3.73
C GLU A 407 13.84 16.05 -4.17
N ARG A 408 12.94 16.18 -3.21
CA ARG A 408 11.50 15.92 -3.33
C ARG A 408 10.75 16.71 -2.27
N GLY A 409 9.44 16.52 -2.20
CA GLY A 409 8.63 17.06 -1.12
C GLY A 409 8.92 16.38 0.24
N ILE A 410 8.44 16.96 1.35
CA ILE A 410 8.74 16.48 2.72
C ILE A 410 7.75 15.43 3.24
N GLY A 411 7.12 14.67 2.35
CA GLY A 411 6.05 13.70 2.66
C GLY A 411 4.63 14.26 2.58
N ASP A 412 4.45 15.59 2.50
CA ASP A 412 3.12 16.23 2.49
C ASP A 412 2.39 16.07 1.15
N HIS A 413 3.13 15.76 0.09
CA HIS A 413 2.67 15.89 -1.28
C HIS A 413 2.22 14.54 -1.83
N PRO A 414 1.09 14.49 -2.56
CA PRO A 414 0.64 13.30 -3.26
C PRO A 414 1.71 12.69 -4.18
N LEU A 415 2.30 13.49 -5.07
CA LEU A 415 3.10 13.00 -6.20
C LEU A 415 4.40 13.79 -6.39
N THR A 416 5.51 13.08 -6.62
CA THR A 416 6.75 13.65 -7.16
C THR A 416 7.17 12.86 -8.40
N LEU A 417 7.53 13.56 -9.48
CA LEU A 417 8.04 13.00 -10.72
C LEU A 417 9.55 13.23 -10.79
N PHE A 418 10.31 12.23 -11.24
CA PHE A 418 11.75 12.35 -11.44
C PHE A 418 12.09 12.09 -12.90
N ASP A 419 12.82 13.02 -13.52
CA ASP A 419 13.39 12.84 -14.86
C ASP A 419 14.70 12.03 -14.77
N THR A 420 14.82 10.93 -15.51
CA THR A 420 16.09 10.18 -15.64
C THR A 420 16.86 10.54 -16.92
N GLY A 421 16.29 11.41 -17.76
CA GLY A 421 16.73 11.69 -19.11
C GLY A 421 16.33 10.63 -20.14
N GLN A 422 15.88 9.45 -19.70
CA GLN A 422 15.46 8.34 -20.57
C GLN A 422 14.07 7.77 -20.19
N SER A 423 13.57 8.14 -19.03
CA SER A 423 12.32 7.69 -18.43
C SER A 423 11.86 8.70 -17.38
N PHE A 424 10.63 8.53 -16.90
CA PHE A 424 10.11 9.26 -15.75
C PHE A 424 9.67 8.30 -14.66
N VAL A 425 10.04 8.61 -13.42
CA VAL A 425 9.65 7.84 -12.23
C VAL A 425 8.62 8.64 -11.43
N PHE A 426 7.48 8.00 -11.15
CA PHE A 426 6.38 8.52 -10.37
C PHE A 426 6.51 8.00 -8.94
N ASP A 427 6.81 8.86 -7.99
CA ASP A 427 6.81 8.56 -6.56
C ASP A 427 5.49 9.00 -5.94
N GLN A 428 4.67 8.03 -5.58
CA GLN A 428 3.26 8.18 -5.25
C GLN A 428 3.00 7.84 -3.78
N SER A 429 2.37 8.76 -3.05
CA SER A 429 1.91 8.50 -1.69
C SER A 429 0.77 7.47 -1.70
N GLN A 430 0.90 6.42 -0.88
CA GLN A 430 -0.15 5.42 -0.71
C GLN A 430 -1.43 5.99 -0.10
N ILE A 431 -1.37 7.18 0.50
CA ILE A 431 -2.56 7.89 1.01
C ILE A 431 -3.47 8.34 -0.13
N PHE A 432 -2.90 8.78 -1.25
CA PHE A 432 -3.66 9.27 -2.40
C PHE A 432 -3.85 8.20 -3.47
N PHE A 433 -2.88 7.29 -3.61
CA PHE A 433 -2.83 6.31 -4.69
C PHE A 433 -2.84 4.89 -4.13
N ASP A 434 -3.57 4.01 -4.78
CA ASP A 434 -3.29 2.57 -4.77
C ASP A 434 -2.42 2.26 -5.99
N ALA A 435 -1.79 1.09 -6.02
CA ALA A 435 -0.83 0.76 -7.06
C ALA A 435 -1.48 0.70 -8.47
N ALA A 436 -2.75 0.25 -8.57
CA ALA A 436 -3.44 0.12 -9.84
C ALA A 436 -3.83 1.49 -10.42
N TRP A 437 -4.41 2.37 -9.59
CA TRP A 437 -4.73 3.74 -9.96
C TRP A 437 -3.46 4.56 -10.22
N GLY A 438 -2.42 4.38 -9.39
CA GLY A 438 -1.12 5.00 -9.58
C GLY A 438 -0.50 4.66 -10.93
N ALA A 439 -0.57 3.39 -11.34
CA ALA A 439 -0.13 2.92 -12.65
C ALA A 439 -0.96 3.54 -13.78
N ALA A 440 -2.29 3.52 -13.67
CA ALA A 440 -3.18 4.11 -14.66
C ALA A 440 -2.88 5.60 -14.87
N LEU A 441 -2.67 6.33 -13.78
CA LEU A 441 -2.34 7.75 -13.84
C LEU A 441 -0.97 7.99 -14.48
N ALA A 442 0.04 7.16 -14.18
CA ALA A 442 1.36 7.28 -14.79
C ALA A 442 1.28 7.12 -16.32
N GLU A 443 0.50 6.17 -16.82
CA GLU A 443 0.27 5.99 -18.25
C GLU A 443 -0.46 7.20 -18.87
N ILE A 444 -1.50 7.72 -18.19
CA ILE A 444 -2.25 8.91 -18.63
C ILE A 444 -1.35 10.14 -18.72
N PHE A 445 -0.57 10.40 -17.67
CA PHE A 445 0.38 11.51 -17.62
C PHE A 445 1.40 11.43 -18.75
N THR A 446 1.93 10.24 -19.00
CA THR A 446 2.93 10.02 -20.05
C THR A 446 2.38 10.35 -21.43
N ARG A 447 1.15 9.93 -21.72
CA ARG A 447 0.49 10.21 -23.01
C ARG A 447 0.10 11.68 -23.17
N GLU A 448 -0.32 12.31 -22.08
CA GLU A 448 -0.60 13.75 -22.09
C GLU A 448 0.70 14.56 -22.31
N ALA A 449 1.77 14.24 -21.59
CA ALA A 449 3.09 14.88 -21.78
C ALA A 449 3.59 14.69 -23.21
N MET A 450 3.44 13.49 -23.78
CA MET A 450 3.82 13.23 -25.18
C MET A 450 3.00 14.10 -26.15
N SER A 451 1.71 14.32 -25.89
CA SER A 451 0.88 15.20 -26.71
C SER A 451 1.38 16.65 -26.68
N TRP A 452 1.77 17.14 -25.50
CA TRP A 452 2.40 18.46 -25.35
C TRP A 452 3.75 18.56 -26.04
N ALA A 453 4.57 17.52 -25.97
CA ALA A 453 5.85 17.45 -26.68
C ALA A 453 5.69 17.58 -28.20
N VAL A 454 4.72 16.88 -28.80
CA VAL A 454 4.42 17.00 -30.23
C VAL A 454 4.02 18.42 -30.60
N TYR A 455 3.20 19.07 -29.77
CA TYR A 455 2.81 20.46 -29.97
C TYR A 455 4.01 21.43 -29.85
N LEU A 456 4.79 21.32 -28.78
CA LEU A 456 5.93 22.19 -28.49
C LEU A 456 7.04 22.10 -29.55
N ARG A 457 7.25 20.92 -30.15
CA ARG A 457 8.17 20.73 -31.28
C ARG A 457 7.85 21.67 -32.46
N GLY A 458 6.58 22.01 -32.67
CA GLY A 458 6.13 22.89 -33.76
C GLY A 458 6.36 24.38 -33.49
N LEU A 459 6.78 24.75 -32.29
CA LEU A 459 6.99 26.14 -31.89
C LEU A 459 8.44 26.60 -32.16
N PRO A 460 8.67 27.93 -32.33
CA PRO A 460 10.03 28.46 -32.40
C PRO A 460 10.81 28.17 -31.11
N PRO A 461 12.16 28.20 -31.14
CA PRO A 461 12.98 27.97 -29.95
C PRO A 461 12.54 28.82 -28.75
N PRO A 462 12.59 28.26 -27.54
CA PRO A 462 12.17 28.99 -26.35
C PRO A 462 13.09 30.18 -26.14
N THR A 463 12.51 31.37 -25.98
CA THR A 463 13.25 32.59 -25.67
C THR A 463 13.17 32.85 -24.18
N GLY A 464 14.31 33.22 -23.57
CA GLY A 464 14.35 33.62 -22.18
C GLY A 464 13.49 34.87 -22.00
N SER A 465 12.43 34.78 -21.20
CA SER A 465 11.70 35.97 -20.79
C SER A 465 12.58 36.74 -19.79
N GLY A 466 12.59 38.07 -19.86
CA GLY A 466 13.20 38.92 -18.82
C GLY A 466 12.45 38.84 -17.46
N MET A 467 11.64 37.80 -17.27
CA MET A 467 10.79 37.59 -16.11
C MET A 467 11.65 37.12 -14.94
N HIS A 468 11.58 37.87 -13.84
CA HIS A 468 12.27 37.50 -12.61
C HIS A 468 11.47 36.47 -11.81
N ILE A 469 11.85 35.21 -11.92
CA ILE A 469 11.31 34.12 -11.10
C ILE A 469 12.27 33.84 -9.94
N LYS A 470 11.75 33.83 -8.71
CA LYS A 470 12.52 33.56 -7.50
C LYS A 470 12.20 32.15 -6.98
N PRO A 471 13.21 31.35 -6.61
CA PRO A 471 12.97 30.08 -5.93
C PRO A 471 12.46 30.30 -4.51
N LEU A 472 11.80 29.30 -3.95
CA LEU A 472 11.50 29.24 -2.52
C LEU A 472 12.80 29.17 -1.71
N ALA A 473 12.78 29.82 -0.54
CA ALA A 473 13.91 29.87 0.37
C ALA A 473 13.64 29.01 1.61
N PHE A 474 14.50 28.02 1.84
CA PHE A 474 14.41 27.13 3.01
C PHE A 474 15.64 27.32 3.91
N PRO A 475 15.83 28.49 4.54
CA PRO A 475 16.93 28.70 5.46
C PRO A 475 16.74 27.80 6.68
N LEU A 476 17.72 26.94 6.94
CA LEU A 476 17.81 26.16 8.17
C LEU A 476 18.85 26.81 9.08
N GLU A 477 18.40 27.38 10.19
CA GLU A 477 19.25 27.90 11.25
C GLU A 477 20.02 26.76 11.96
N PRO A 478 21.19 27.04 12.56
CA PRO A 478 21.98 26.01 13.25
C PRO A 478 21.21 25.24 14.34
N ALA A 479 20.24 25.88 15.00
CA ALA A 479 19.39 25.22 15.99
C ALA A 479 18.47 24.18 15.35
N GLU A 480 17.87 24.51 14.20
CA GLU A 480 16.98 23.63 13.45
C GLU A 480 17.77 22.44 12.88
N GLN A 481 18.97 22.70 12.34
CA GLN A 481 19.86 21.65 11.83
C GLN A 481 20.22 20.62 12.91
N ARG A 482 20.62 21.07 14.11
CA ARG A 482 20.91 20.17 15.24
C ARG A 482 19.70 19.36 15.64
N TYR A 483 18.50 19.96 15.65
CA TYR A 483 17.29 19.23 15.98
C TYR A 483 16.96 18.18 14.92
N ILE A 484 17.11 18.50 13.62
CA ILE A 484 16.94 17.54 12.51
C ILE A 484 17.93 16.38 12.61
N GLU A 485 19.16 16.65 13.03
CA GLU A 485 20.19 15.60 13.23
C GLU A 485 19.84 14.66 14.39
N GLN A 486 19.23 15.19 15.46
CA GLN A 486 18.85 14.42 16.66
C GLN A 486 17.46 13.77 16.57
N SER A 487 16.65 14.16 15.58
CA SER A 487 15.28 13.68 15.42
C SER A 487 15.23 12.20 15.00
N PRO A 488 14.23 11.44 15.48
CA PRO A 488 14.00 10.07 15.02
C PRO A 488 13.85 9.99 13.50
N ARG A 489 14.62 9.09 12.88
CA ARG A 489 14.61 8.82 11.44
C ARG A 489 13.96 7.50 11.13
N LEU A 490 13.52 7.37 9.89
CA LEU A 490 13.17 6.08 9.32
C LEU A 490 14.41 5.19 9.27
N PRO A 491 14.26 3.88 9.58
CA PRO A 491 15.37 2.94 9.42
C PRO A 491 15.82 2.93 7.95
N PRO A 492 17.13 2.89 7.69
CA PRO A 492 17.62 2.86 6.32
C PRO A 492 17.20 1.55 5.65
N GLU A 493 16.97 1.63 4.35
CA GLU A 493 16.60 0.51 3.50
C GLU A 493 17.53 0.44 2.28
N VAL A 494 17.62 -0.73 1.68
CA VAL A 494 18.30 -0.97 0.41
C VAL A 494 17.31 -1.59 -0.57
N SER A 495 17.61 -1.44 -1.86
CA SER A 495 16.78 -2.01 -2.92
C SER A 495 17.61 -2.82 -3.90
N ALA A 496 16.97 -3.81 -4.50
CA ALA A 496 17.50 -4.67 -5.55
C ALA A 496 16.44 -4.84 -6.64
N GLU A 497 16.88 -5.02 -7.89
CA GLU A 497 16.00 -5.21 -9.04
C GLU A 497 16.50 -6.37 -9.90
N THR A 498 15.60 -7.15 -10.49
CA THR A 498 15.95 -8.25 -11.40
C THR A 498 14.88 -8.41 -12.48
N ASP A 499 15.29 -8.83 -13.67
CA ASP A 499 14.44 -9.16 -14.81
C ASP A 499 14.65 -10.61 -15.30
N GLN A 500 15.33 -11.43 -14.49
CA GLN A 500 15.81 -12.76 -14.87
C GLN A 500 14.73 -13.85 -14.87
N ILE A 501 13.50 -13.54 -14.47
CA ILE A 501 12.41 -14.55 -14.45
C ILE A 501 12.00 -14.89 -15.89
N ASN A 502 12.04 -16.18 -16.20
CA ASN A 502 11.61 -16.68 -17.49
C ASN A 502 10.07 -16.77 -17.53
N LEU A 503 9.43 -15.67 -17.89
CA LEU A 503 7.97 -15.57 -17.93
C LEU A 503 7.35 -16.54 -18.94
N SER A 504 8.01 -16.80 -20.06
CA SER A 504 7.55 -17.77 -21.05
C SER A 504 7.54 -19.20 -20.50
N LEU A 505 8.59 -19.59 -19.75
CA LEU A 505 8.65 -20.88 -19.07
C LEU A 505 7.52 -21.01 -18.04
N LEU A 506 7.27 -19.95 -17.26
CA LEU A 506 6.18 -19.92 -16.28
C LEU A 506 4.83 -20.13 -16.96
N HIS A 507 4.52 -19.36 -18.01
CA HIS A 507 3.26 -19.50 -18.77
C HIS A 507 3.08 -20.90 -19.36
N ASN A 508 4.11 -21.44 -19.99
CA ASN A 508 4.06 -22.78 -20.58
C ASN A 508 3.85 -23.85 -19.51
N THR A 509 4.52 -23.73 -18.36
CA THR A 509 4.39 -24.68 -17.25
C THR A 509 2.98 -24.62 -16.65
N ARG A 510 2.45 -23.41 -16.46
CA ARG A 510 1.06 -23.19 -16.01
C ARG A 510 0.05 -23.84 -16.95
N GLN A 511 0.18 -23.62 -18.26
CA GLN A 511 -0.71 -24.23 -19.26
C GLN A 511 -0.64 -25.77 -19.22
N LEU A 512 0.55 -26.35 -19.08
CA LEU A 512 0.74 -27.80 -18.94
C LEU A 512 0.08 -28.34 -17.67
N CYS A 513 0.21 -27.64 -16.54
CA CYS A 513 -0.44 -28.01 -15.29
C CYS A 513 -1.98 -27.97 -15.42
N GLN A 514 -2.54 -26.91 -16.00
CA GLN A 514 -3.97 -26.77 -16.25
C GLN A 514 -4.51 -27.89 -17.18
N GLN A 515 -3.77 -28.27 -18.23
CA GLN A 515 -4.14 -29.37 -19.12
C GLN A 515 -4.20 -30.73 -18.41
N ARG A 516 -3.46 -30.91 -17.31
CA ARG A 516 -3.49 -32.15 -16.52
C ARG A 516 -4.58 -32.18 -15.47
N SER A 517 -4.98 -31.03 -14.94
CA SER A 517 -6.06 -30.92 -13.98
C SER A 517 -6.62 -29.51 -13.96
N GLU A 518 -7.95 -29.38 -14.05
CA GLU A 518 -8.65 -28.11 -13.87
C GLU A 518 -8.38 -27.48 -12.49
N TRP A 519 -8.06 -28.31 -11.49
CA TRP A 519 -7.72 -27.87 -10.13
C TRP A 519 -6.33 -27.24 -10.03
N LEU A 520 -5.47 -27.38 -11.05
CA LEU A 520 -4.15 -26.75 -11.13
C LEU A 520 -4.21 -25.40 -11.85
N ASN A 521 -5.17 -24.57 -11.48
CA ASN A 521 -5.38 -23.25 -12.06
C ASN A 521 -4.69 -22.14 -11.26
N LEU A 522 -3.37 -22.25 -11.08
CA LEU A 522 -2.56 -21.22 -10.41
C LEU A 522 -2.29 -20.05 -11.37
N THR A 523 -2.52 -18.83 -10.89
CA THR A 523 -2.14 -17.59 -11.59
C THR A 523 -0.63 -17.34 -11.52
N VAL A 524 -0.14 -16.36 -12.29
CA VAL A 524 1.28 -15.95 -12.22
C VAL A 524 1.63 -15.49 -10.80
N THR A 525 0.76 -14.69 -10.17
CA THR A 525 0.93 -14.22 -8.79
C THR A 525 1.02 -15.38 -7.80
N ASP A 526 0.16 -16.39 -7.95
CA ASP A 526 0.16 -17.56 -7.06
C ASP A 526 1.47 -18.34 -7.15
N TRP A 527 2.04 -18.49 -8.36
CA TRP A 527 3.34 -19.11 -8.56
C TRP A 527 4.47 -18.33 -7.89
N LEU A 528 4.45 -17.00 -8.01
CA LEU A 528 5.47 -16.15 -7.41
C LEU A 528 5.44 -16.22 -5.87
N ILE A 529 4.24 -16.16 -5.28
CA ILE A 529 4.02 -16.28 -3.82
C ILE A 529 4.41 -17.68 -3.33
N PHE A 530 3.98 -18.71 -4.07
CA PHE A 530 4.30 -20.10 -3.75
C PHE A 530 5.82 -20.32 -3.70
N TYR A 531 6.53 -19.90 -4.75
CA TYR A 531 7.97 -20.08 -4.80
C TYR A 531 8.70 -19.17 -3.80
N HIS A 532 8.16 -17.99 -3.51
CA HIS A 532 8.70 -17.11 -2.46
C HIS A 532 8.73 -17.82 -1.10
N ALA A 533 7.67 -18.54 -0.75
CA ALA A 533 7.63 -19.32 0.48
C ALA A 533 8.68 -20.45 0.48
N ILE A 534 8.94 -21.10 -0.66
CA ILE A 534 10.01 -22.10 -0.79
C ILE A 534 11.37 -21.42 -0.63
N HIS A 535 11.60 -20.30 -1.31
CA HIS A 535 12.86 -19.56 -1.26
C HIS A 535 13.18 -19.08 0.15
N ALA A 536 12.19 -18.57 0.89
CA ALA A 536 12.34 -18.20 2.29
C ALA A 536 12.79 -19.39 3.19
N LEU A 537 12.46 -20.63 2.81
CA LEU A 537 12.85 -21.86 3.51
C LEU A 537 14.09 -22.56 2.96
N THR A 538 14.59 -22.17 1.79
CA THR A 538 15.68 -22.90 1.10
C THR A 538 16.86 -22.02 0.71
N TYR A 539 16.72 -20.69 0.80
CA TYR A 539 17.78 -19.75 0.45
C TYR A 539 19.08 -20.05 1.20
N GLN A 540 20.18 -20.04 0.45
CA GLN A 540 21.52 -20.06 1.01
C GLN A 540 22.34 -18.95 0.36
N PRO A 541 23.04 -18.13 1.14
CA PRO A 541 23.95 -17.13 0.58
C PRO A 541 25.10 -17.81 -0.17
N ASP A 542 25.61 -17.17 -1.21
CA ASP A 542 26.87 -17.57 -1.84
C ASP A 542 27.98 -17.69 -0.76
N PRO A 543 28.82 -18.75 -0.80
CA PRO A 543 29.97 -18.92 0.08
C PRO A 543 30.84 -17.65 0.25
N THR A 544 30.98 -16.84 -0.80
CA THR A 544 31.73 -15.58 -0.75
C THR A 544 31.07 -14.54 0.18
N LEU A 545 29.75 -14.37 0.09
CA LEU A 545 28.99 -13.49 0.97
C LEU A 545 29.00 -14.01 2.42
N ALA A 546 28.87 -15.32 2.59
CA ALA A 546 28.97 -15.94 3.92
C ALA A 546 30.36 -15.71 4.55
N ALA A 547 31.43 -15.81 3.76
CA ALA A 547 32.79 -15.53 4.22
C ALA A 547 33.01 -14.05 4.57
N GLU A 548 32.44 -13.11 3.80
CA GLU A 548 32.48 -11.67 4.11
C GLU A 548 31.79 -11.38 5.46
N VAL A 549 30.63 -11.99 5.73
CA VAL A 549 29.94 -11.85 7.02
C VAL A 549 30.74 -12.46 8.17
N ALA A 550 31.36 -13.63 7.96
CA ALA A 550 32.24 -14.25 8.94
C ALA A 550 33.53 -13.44 9.19
N ALA A 551 33.97 -12.63 8.22
CA ALA A 551 35.07 -11.69 8.42
C ALA A 551 34.62 -10.49 9.27
N LEU A 552 33.41 -9.97 9.07
CA LEU A 552 32.85 -8.89 9.90
C LEU A 552 32.77 -9.30 11.37
N SER A 553 32.37 -10.54 11.68
CA SER A 553 32.28 -11.02 13.07
C SER A 553 33.62 -11.09 13.80
N LYS A 554 34.76 -11.02 13.10
CA LYS A 554 36.09 -10.99 13.74
C LYS A 554 36.46 -9.63 14.33
N THR A 555 35.72 -8.58 13.96
CA THR A 555 35.96 -7.22 14.46
C THR A 555 34.91 -6.88 15.51
N PRO A 556 35.27 -6.62 16.79
CA PRO A 556 34.29 -6.39 17.87
C PRO A 556 33.29 -5.28 17.56
N ARG A 557 33.72 -4.21 16.87
CA ARG A 557 32.84 -3.11 16.46
C ARG A 557 31.70 -3.55 15.51
N TYR A 558 31.89 -4.62 14.76
CA TYR A 558 30.96 -5.09 13.73
C TYR A 558 30.17 -6.34 14.14
N GLU A 559 30.38 -6.83 15.36
CA GLU A 559 29.79 -8.08 15.87
C GLU A 559 28.26 -8.08 15.75
N THR A 560 27.59 -7.02 16.21
CA THR A 560 26.12 -6.91 16.10
C THR A 560 25.63 -6.94 14.66
N ALA A 561 26.30 -6.21 13.75
CA ALA A 561 25.92 -6.20 12.34
C ALA A 561 26.11 -7.59 11.72
N ALA A 562 27.25 -8.24 11.99
CA ALA A 562 27.53 -9.59 11.52
C ALA A 562 26.51 -10.61 12.06
N ALA A 563 26.18 -10.56 13.35
CA ALA A 563 25.20 -11.45 13.98
C ALA A 563 23.80 -11.28 13.37
N LEU A 564 23.35 -10.04 13.15
CA LEU A 564 22.07 -9.77 12.47
C LEU A 564 22.08 -10.25 11.02
N THR A 565 23.20 -10.08 10.29
CA THR A 565 23.32 -10.60 8.93
C THR A 565 23.33 -12.13 8.90
N GLN A 566 24.02 -12.79 9.83
CA GLN A 566 24.00 -14.25 9.97
C GLN A 566 22.59 -14.73 10.30
N ALA A 567 21.87 -14.07 11.21
CA ALA A 567 20.48 -14.38 11.51
C ALA A 567 19.56 -14.25 10.28
N ALA A 568 19.84 -13.29 9.39
CA ALA A 568 19.13 -13.16 8.11
C ALA A 568 19.48 -14.27 7.09
N PHE A 569 20.63 -14.95 7.25
CA PHE A 569 20.99 -16.14 6.48
C PHE A 569 20.44 -17.42 7.07
N THR A 570 20.14 -17.45 8.37
CA THR A 570 19.61 -18.61 9.06
C THR A 570 18.16 -18.85 8.66
N VAL A 571 18.00 -19.44 7.47
CA VAL A 571 16.77 -19.97 6.92
C VAL A 571 16.27 -21.14 7.76
N GLY A 572 14.95 -21.22 8.02
CA GLY A 572 14.31 -22.50 8.32
C GLY A 572 13.33 -22.64 9.49
N GLN A 573 12.99 -21.60 10.27
CA GLN A 573 12.02 -21.83 11.37
C GLN A 573 10.55 -21.68 10.96
N ALA A 574 10.19 -20.73 10.10
CA ALA A 574 8.80 -20.54 9.65
C ALA A 574 8.72 -19.87 8.26
N VAL A 575 7.65 -20.18 7.52
CA VAL A 575 7.26 -19.43 6.32
C VAL A 575 6.80 -18.03 6.76
N PRO A 576 7.30 -16.95 6.14
CA PRO A 576 6.88 -15.60 6.52
C PRO A 576 5.39 -15.39 6.17
N ALA A 577 4.71 -14.61 7.02
CA ALA A 577 3.37 -14.13 6.71
C ALA A 577 3.48 -12.98 5.70
N VAL A 578 2.87 -13.15 4.53
CA VAL A 578 2.91 -12.19 3.43
C VAL A 578 1.59 -11.44 3.36
N LEU A 579 1.64 -10.11 3.35
CA LEU A 579 0.51 -9.26 3.01
C LEU A 579 0.42 -9.13 1.49
N ILE A 580 -0.77 -9.40 0.95
CA ILE A 580 -1.09 -9.33 -0.46
C ILE A 580 -2.21 -8.30 -0.62
N PRO A 581 -1.96 -7.17 -1.30
CA PRO A 581 -3.00 -6.22 -1.62
C PRO A 581 -3.89 -6.77 -2.73
N LEU A 582 -5.20 -6.91 -2.47
CA LEU A 582 -6.19 -7.34 -3.45
C LEU A 582 -7.03 -6.13 -3.90
N ASP A 583 -7.23 -5.96 -5.20
CA ASP A 583 -8.11 -4.91 -5.74
C ASP A 583 -9.56 -5.19 -5.30
N ALA A 584 -10.06 -4.34 -4.42
CA ALA A 584 -11.44 -4.38 -3.92
C ALA A 584 -12.34 -3.40 -4.67
N ALA A 585 -11.77 -2.50 -5.48
CA ALA A 585 -12.50 -1.41 -6.11
C ALA A 585 -13.56 -1.93 -7.10
N HIS A 586 -13.40 -3.16 -7.60
CA HIS A 586 -14.44 -3.81 -8.41
C HIS A 586 -15.74 -4.05 -7.62
N ALA A 587 -15.66 -4.54 -6.39
CA ALA A 587 -16.82 -4.81 -5.55
C ALA A 587 -17.31 -3.56 -4.79
N SER A 588 -16.38 -2.75 -4.29
CA SER A 588 -16.65 -1.52 -3.56
C SER A 588 -15.55 -0.50 -3.86
N PRO A 589 -15.78 0.46 -4.77
CA PRO A 589 -14.79 1.48 -5.13
C PRO A 589 -14.29 2.28 -3.92
N ARG A 590 -15.13 2.47 -2.91
CA ARG A 590 -14.78 3.15 -1.65
C ARG A 590 -13.75 2.39 -0.82
N ASP A 591 -13.79 1.06 -0.84
CA ASP A 591 -12.88 0.23 -0.05
C ASP A 591 -11.53 0.02 -0.74
N ARG A 592 -11.45 0.19 -2.07
CA ARG A 592 -10.25 0.19 -2.93
C ARG A 592 -9.40 -1.07 -2.91
N LEU A 593 -8.89 -1.45 -1.75
CA LEU A 593 -7.93 -2.51 -1.56
C LEU A 593 -8.20 -3.27 -0.26
N TYR A 594 -8.32 -4.59 -0.36
CA TYR A 594 -8.38 -5.46 0.81
C TYR A 594 -7.04 -6.17 1.00
N PRO A 595 -6.37 -5.99 2.15
CA PRO A 595 -5.13 -6.70 2.43
C PRO A 595 -5.44 -8.11 2.92
N LEU A 596 -4.96 -9.10 2.17
CA LEU A 596 -4.92 -10.50 2.59
C LEU A 596 -3.58 -10.78 3.28
N VAL A 597 -3.59 -11.29 4.51
CA VAL A 597 -2.39 -11.88 5.11
C VAL A 597 -2.43 -13.37 4.91
N PHE A 598 -1.38 -13.91 4.31
CA PHE A 598 -1.29 -15.30 3.93
C PHE A 598 0.02 -15.92 4.42
N VAL A 599 -0.08 -17.12 5.00
CA VAL A 599 1.08 -17.97 5.32
C VAL A 599 0.95 -19.22 4.46
N ALA A 600 1.93 -19.46 3.58
CA ALA A 600 1.86 -20.61 2.69
C ALA A 600 1.96 -21.93 3.49
N PRO A 601 1.00 -22.86 3.34
CA PRO A 601 0.95 -24.11 4.10
C PRO A 601 1.92 -25.18 3.53
N LEU A 602 3.19 -24.81 3.35
CA LEU A 602 4.18 -25.67 2.69
C LEU A 602 4.48 -26.94 3.50
N ARG A 603 4.47 -26.85 4.83
CA ARG A 603 4.73 -27.99 5.73
C ARG A 603 3.53 -28.92 5.81
N GLU A 604 2.34 -28.35 5.94
CA GLU A 604 1.07 -29.06 6.06
C GLU A 604 0.75 -29.86 4.79
N LEU A 605 1.12 -29.32 3.62
CA LEU A 605 0.94 -29.97 2.33
C LEU A 605 2.16 -30.81 1.87
N ASP A 606 3.27 -30.79 2.61
CA ASP A 606 4.56 -31.40 2.24
C ASP A 606 4.98 -31.14 0.77
N VAL A 607 4.67 -29.94 0.24
CA VAL A 607 4.82 -29.70 -1.21
C VAL A 607 6.28 -29.81 -1.63
N TRP A 608 7.20 -29.33 -0.79
CA TRP A 608 8.63 -29.39 -1.07
C TRP A 608 9.20 -30.81 -0.98
N GLY A 609 8.80 -31.59 0.03
CA GLY A 609 9.21 -32.99 0.14
C GLY A 609 8.67 -33.83 -1.01
N LEU A 610 7.40 -33.60 -1.40
CA LEU A 610 6.77 -34.24 -2.55
C LEU A 610 7.46 -33.88 -3.87
N HIS A 611 7.89 -32.63 -4.04
CA HIS A 611 8.64 -32.19 -5.22
C HIS A 611 9.94 -33.00 -5.37
N GLY A 612 10.74 -33.07 -4.31
CA GLY A 612 12.00 -33.85 -4.30
C GLY A 612 11.77 -35.33 -4.63
N ARG A 613 10.80 -35.98 -3.94
CA ARG A 613 10.47 -37.39 -4.18
C ARG A 613 9.99 -37.66 -5.62
N ALA A 614 9.19 -36.77 -6.19
CA ALA A 614 8.72 -36.90 -7.56
C ALA A 614 9.87 -36.74 -8.57
N LEU A 615 10.83 -35.84 -8.30
CA LEU A 615 12.00 -35.64 -9.14
C LEU A 615 12.97 -36.83 -9.07
N ASP A 616 13.26 -37.33 -7.87
CA ASP A 616 14.10 -38.50 -7.66
C ASP A 616 13.49 -39.75 -8.32
N ALA A 617 12.18 -39.97 -8.14
CA ALA A 617 11.47 -41.05 -8.78
C ALA A 617 11.48 -40.93 -10.32
N LEU A 618 11.41 -39.72 -10.88
CA LEU A 618 11.54 -39.49 -12.32
C LEU A 618 12.94 -39.88 -12.82
N VAL A 619 13.99 -39.47 -12.11
CA VAL A 619 15.38 -39.80 -12.46
C VAL A 619 15.60 -41.30 -12.39
N ALA A 620 15.16 -41.95 -11.31
CA ALA A 620 15.26 -43.39 -11.12
C ALA A 620 14.47 -44.17 -12.20
N ALA A 621 13.25 -43.74 -12.52
CA ALA A 621 12.45 -44.35 -13.56
C ALA A 621 13.10 -44.26 -14.95
N ARG A 622 13.73 -43.12 -15.28
CA ARG A 622 14.48 -42.94 -16.54
C ARG A 622 15.75 -43.78 -16.60
N GLN A 623 16.36 -44.07 -15.45
CA GLN A 623 17.53 -44.94 -15.34
C GLN A 623 17.15 -46.43 -15.28
N GLY A 624 15.85 -46.76 -15.24
CA GLY A 624 15.35 -48.13 -15.14
C GLY A 624 15.50 -48.75 -13.73
N THR A 625 15.86 -47.95 -12.72
CA THR A 625 16.05 -48.41 -11.34
C THR A 625 14.76 -48.41 -10.52
N LEU A 626 13.68 -47.79 -11.03
CA LEU A 626 12.38 -47.71 -10.40
C LEU A 626 11.25 -47.88 -11.45
N PRO A 627 10.17 -48.64 -11.17
CA PRO A 627 9.07 -48.75 -12.11
C PRO A 627 8.39 -47.40 -12.38
N PHE A 628 8.08 -47.08 -13.64
CA PHE A 628 7.42 -45.82 -14.00
C PHE A 628 6.07 -45.59 -13.26
N ALA A 629 5.40 -46.66 -12.84
CA ALA A 629 4.18 -46.58 -12.03
C ALA A 629 4.42 -45.93 -10.65
N GLU A 630 5.58 -46.17 -10.03
CA GLU A 630 5.95 -45.55 -8.76
C GLU A 630 6.24 -44.05 -8.94
N PHE A 631 6.90 -43.67 -10.04
CA PHE A 631 7.02 -42.25 -10.41
C PHE A 631 5.64 -41.62 -10.61
N ASP A 632 4.72 -42.28 -11.32
CA ASP A 632 3.38 -41.74 -11.55
C ASP A 632 2.61 -41.52 -10.24
N GLN A 633 2.78 -42.39 -9.25
CA GLN A 633 2.21 -42.22 -7.92
C GLN A 633 2.77 -40.97 -7.22
N GLN A 634 4.10 -40.79 -7.19
CA GLN A 634 4.72 -39.61 -6.57
C GLN A 634 4.32 -38.31 -7.28
N ARG A 635 4.27 -38.35 -8.62
CA ARG A 635 3.81 -37.25 -9.45
C ARG A 635 2.38 -36.83 -9.12
N ARG A 636 1.45 -37.78 -9.02
CA ARG A 636 0.05 -37.48 -8.69
C ARG A 636 -0.08 -36.87 -7.29
N ALA A 637 0.64 -37.41 -6.31
CA ALA A 637 0.64 -36.87 -4.96
C ALA A 637 1.15 -35.42 -4.91
N TYR A 638 2.27 -35.15 -5.59
CA TYR A 638 2.84 -33.82 -5.71
C TYR A 638 1.89 -32.83 -6.41
N LEU A 639 1.34 -33.20 -7.57
CA LEU A 639 0.40 -32.35 -8.31
C LEU A 639 -0.90 -32.11 -7.52
N ALA A 640 -1.38 -33.09 -6.75
CA ALA A 640 -2.53 -32.90 -5.87
C ALA A 640 -2.23 -31.91 -4.73
N ALA A 641 -1.05 -31.98 -4.11
CA ALA A 641 -0.65 -31.02 -3.09
C ALA A 641 -0.54 -29.59 -3.64
N LEU A 642 0.00 -29.44 -4.85
CA LEU A 642 0.06 -28.17 -5.57
C LEU A 642 -1.33 -27.60 -5.87
N ALA A 643 -2.28 -28.44 -6.30
CA ALA A 643 -3.67 -28.03 -6.48
C ALA A 643 -4.31 -27.59 -5.15
N GLY A 644 -4.03 -28.32 -4.06
CA GLY A 644 -4.47 -27.96 -2.71
C GLY A 644 -3.97 -26.59 -2.27
N PHE A 645 -2.70 -26.27 -2.54
CA PHE A 645 -2.17 -24.92 -2.31
C PHE A 645 -2.97 -23.85 -3.06
N GLY A 646 -3.24 -24.08 -4.35
CA GLY A 646 -4.03 -23.15 -5.17
C GLY A 646 -5.43 -22.92 -4.65
N GLN A 647 -6.13 -23.98 -4.23
CA GLN A 647 -7.46 -23.87 -3.63
C GLN A 647 -7.45 -23.06 -2.33
N ILE A 648 -6.47 -23.28 -1.44
CA ILE A 648 -6.37 -22.56 -0.17
C ILE A 648 -6.14 -21.06 -0.41
N LEU A 649 -5.21 -20.71 -1.31
CA LEU A 649 -4.92 -19.32 -1.65
C LEU A 649 -6.12 -18.65 -2.33
N HIS A 650 -6.73 -19.33 -3.30
CA HIS A 650 -7.92 -18.82 -3.99
C HIS A 650 -9.08 -18.55 -3.02
N HIS A 651 -9.38 -19.49 -2.14
CA HIS A 651 -10.44 -19.31 -1.13
C HIS A 651 -10.13 -18.15 -0.17
N ALA A 652 -8.87 -17.98 0.23
CA ALA A 652 -8.45 -16.86 1.07
C ALA A 652 -8.58 -15.49 0.35
N GLN A 653 -8.31 -15.45 -0.96
CA GLN A 653 -8.54 -14.28 -1.81
C GLN A 653 -10.04 -13.98 -1.93
N GLU A 654 -10.88 -14.99 -2.21
CA GLU A 654 -12.34 -14.83 -2.32
C GLU A 654 -12.97 -14.25 -1.05
N ILE A 655 -12.63 -14.80 0.13
CA ILE A 655 -13.13 -14.30 1.42
C ILE A 655 -12.70 -12.84 1.63
N SER A 656 -11.45 -12.51 1.30
CA SER A 656 -10.89 -11.18 1.48
C SER A 656 -11.53 -10.14 0.56
N VAL A 657 -11.77 -10.47 -0.72
CA VAL A 657 -12.37 -9.57 -1.73
C VAL A 657 -13.81 -9.17 -1.38
N HIS A 658 -14.55 -10.01 -0.66
CA HIS A 658 -15.91 -9.70 -0.20
C HIS A 658 -15.96 -8.92 1.11
N GLY A 659 -14.80 -8.49 1.65
CA GLY A 659 -14.75 -7.79 2.93
C GLY A 659 -15.15 -8.65 4.14
N ALA A 660 -15.35 -9.96 3.96
CA ALA A 660 -15.79 -10.90 5.00
C ALA A 660 -14.63 -11.50 5.81
N SER A 661 -13.43 -10.92 5.70
CA SER A 661 -12.29 -11.39 6.47
C SER A 661 -12.43 -10.99 7.94
N ALA A 662 -12.00 -11.89 8.85
CA ALA A 662 -11.96 -11.61 10.28
C ALA A 662 -11.20 -10.29 10.62
N ARG A 663 -10.30 -9.86 9.73
CA ARG A 663 -9.54 -8.61 9.82
C ARG A 663 -10.36 -7.38 9.41
N ALA A 664 -11.12 -7.43 8.31
CA ALA A 664 -12.01 -6.35 7.92
C ALA A 664 -13.06 -6.10 9.02
N ASP A 665 -13.61 -7.17 9.59
CA ASP A 665 -14.49 -7.09 10.74
C ASP A 665 -13.78 -6.55 11.99
N ALA A 666 -12.54 -6.95 12.26
CA ALA A 666 -11.77 -6.46 13.41
C ALA A 666 -11.47 -4.96 13.29
N LEU A 667 -11.16 -4.47 12.09
CA LEU A 667 -10.87 -3.06 11.85
C LEU A 667 -12.11 -2.18 11.88
N GLN A 668 -13.21 -2.61 11.29
CA GLN A 668 -14.50 -1.94 11.46
C GLN A 668 -14.90 -1.89 12.94
N ARG A 669 -14.58 -2.94 13.69
CA ARG A 669 -14.77 -2.99 15.14
C ARG A 669 -13.86 -1.99 15.88
N TRP A 670 -12.61 -1.79 15.47
CA TRP A 670 -11.70 -0.83 16.12
C TRP A 670 -11.99 0.62 15.77
N ALA A 671 -12.60 0.87 14.60
CA ALA A 671 -12.91 2.19 14.04
C ALA A 671 -13.58 3.19 14.97
N THR A 672 -14.50 2.70 15.81
CA THR A 672 -15.35 3.54 16.63
C THR A 672 -14.71 3.90 17.98
N MET A 673 -13.53 3.37 18.27
CA MET A 673 -12.89 3.51 19.57
C MET A 673 -12.44 4.95 19.83
N PRO A 674 -12.50 5.42 21.10
CA PRO A 674 -11.91 6.70 21.47
C PRO A 674 -10.41 6.73 21.12
N ALA A 675 -9.89 7.89 20.68
CA ALA A 675 -8.48 8.07 20.31
C ALA A 675 -7.45 7.49 21.33
N PRO A 676 -7.64 7.55 22.66
CA PRO A 676 -6.75 6.87 23.60
C PRO A 676 -6.64 5.35 23.43
N VAL A 677 -7.71 4.68 23.02
CA VAL A 677 -7.76 3.23 22.80
C VAL A 677 -7.14 2.89 21.45
N LEU A 678 -7.44 3.66 20.39
CA LEU A 678 -6.75 3.55 19.10
C LEU A 678 -5.23 3.68 19.28
N ARG A 679 -4.76 4.64 20.07
CA ARG A 679 -3.34 4.81 20.42
C ARG A 679 -2.70 3.60 21.10
N PHE A 680 -3.42 2.91 21.98
CA PHE A 680 -2.94 1.67 22.60
C PHE A 680 -2.89 0.53 21.56
N LEU A 681 -3.94 0.40 20.75
CA LEU A 681 -4.07 -0.64 19.73
C LEU A 681 -3.04 -0.49 18.60
N GLU A 682 -2.65 0.73 18.19
CA GLU A 682 -1.59 0.99 17.21
C GLU A 682 -0.20 0.56 17.70
N ALA A 683 0.07 0.71 19.00
CA ALA A 683 1.35 0.30 19.59
C ALA A 683 1.45 -1.23 19.74
N MET A 684 0.32 -1.94 19.84
CA MET A 684 0.31 -3.39 20.11
C MET A 684 0.93 -4.26 19.01
N PRO A 685 0.67 -4.10 17.70
CA PRO A 685 1.33 -4.90 16.66
C PRO A 685 2.86 -4.80 16.75
N ASN A 686 3.39 -3.59 16.92
CA ASN A 686 4.82 -3.38 17.06
C ASN A 686 5.40 -3.97 18.36
N GLN A 687 4.56 -4.30 19.35
CA GLN A 687 4.98 -4.93 20.62
C GLN A 687 4.75 -6.45 20.66
N PHE A 688 3.85 -7.01 19.82
CA PHE A 688 3.47 -8.42 19.83
C PHE A 688 3.55 -9.07 18.45
N ASP A 689 4.55 -9.94 18.25
CA ASP A 689 4.80 -10.60 16.96
C ASP A 689 3.63 -11.43 16.42
N PRO A 690 2.89 -12.22 17.23
CA PRO A 690 1.74 -12.96 16.73
C PRO A 690 0.62 -12.06 16.17
N LEU A 691 0.40 -10.91 16.81
CA LEU A 691 -0.62 -9.95 16.40
C LEU A 691 -0.17 -9.17 15.16
N HIS A 692 1.11 -8.80 15.06
CA HIS A 692 1.66 -8.22 13.84
C HIS A 692 1.59 -9.18 12.65
N ASN A 693 1.99 -10.44 12.85
CA ASN A 693 1.94 -11.45 11.80
C ASN A 693 0.50 -11.65 11.30
N LEU A 694 -0.50 -11.62 12.19
CA LEU A 694 -1.91 -11.74 11.84
C LEU A 694 -2.47 -10.47 11.16
N MET A 695 -2.04 -9.28 11.61
CA MET A 695 -2.64 -8.00 11.25
C MET A 695 -1.89 -7.21 10.18
N GLN A 696 -0.64 -7.51 9.88
CA GLN A 696 0.18 -6.70 8.96
C GLN A 696 1.11 -7.56 8.09
N GLY A 697 1.41 -8.80 8.51
CA GLY A 697 2.40 -9.63 7.83
C GLY A 697 3.83 -9.09 8.00
N GLN A 698 4.80 -10.00 7.91
CA GLN A 698 6.23 -9.67 7.97
C GLN A 698 6.74 -9.11 6.65
N GLU A 699 6.07 -9.46 5.55
CA GLU A 699 6.43 -9.06 4.20
C GLU A 699 5.22 -8.53 3.44
N LEU A 700 5.48 -7.73 2.41
CA LEU A 700 4.46 -7.25 1.47
C LEU A 700 4.78 -7.77 0.07
N PHE A 701 3.78 -8.29 -0.63
CA PHE A 701 3.92 -8.76 -2.01
C PHE A 701 2.86 -8.14 -2.90
N ALA A 702 3.26 -7.24 -3.79
CA ALA A 702 2.35 -6.54 -4.71
C ALA A 702 2.76 -6.81 -6.17
N HIS A 703 1.78 -7.20 -6.99
CA HIS A 703 1.97 -7.46 -8.41
C HIS A 703 1.05 -6.56 -9.23
N LEU A 704 1.63 -5.87 -10.22
CA LEU A 704 0.92 -5.09 -11.21
C LEU A 704 0.97 -5.80 -12.57
N GLU A 705 -0.21 -6.10 -13.09
CA GLU A 705 -0.36 -6.58 -14.46
C GLU A 705 -0.28 -5.42 -15.46
N PRO A 706 0.09 -5.68 -16.73
CA PRO A 706 0.10 -4.65 -17.76
C PRO A 706 -1.30 -4.05 -17.93
N LEU A 707 -1.40 -2.72 -17.83
CA LEU A 707 -2.66 -2.00 -17.97
C LEU A 707 -3.30 -2.14 -19.35
N ALA A 708 -2.47 -2.24 -20.38
CA ALA A 708 -2.85 -2.37 -21.77
C ALA A 708 -1.72 -3.05 -22.55
N ALA A 709 -2.04 -3.64 -23.70
CA ALA A 709 -1.05 -4.29 -24.57
C ALA A 709 0.08 -3.35 -25.05
N ASN A 710 -0.13 -2.04 -24.99
CA ASN A 710 0.86 -1.02 -25.35
C ASN A 710 1.26 -0.15 -24.13
N SER A 711 1.13 -0.68 -22.92
CA SER A 711 1.54 0.03 -21.70
C SER A 711 3.03 0.41 -21.78
N SER A 712 3.32 1.61 -21.31
CA SER A 712 4.67 2.19 -21.27
C SER A 712 5.39 1.96 -19.94
N LEU A 713 4.73 1.31 -18.98
CA LEU A 713 5.26 1.05 -17.66
C LEU A 713 6.32 -0.06 -17.71
N THR A 714 7.40 0.13 -16.95
CA THR A 714 8.60 -0.73 -17.05
C THR A 714 9.10 -1.23 -15.71
N ARG A 715 9.01 -0.45 -14.64
CA ARG A 715 9.37 -0.87 -13.27
C ARG A 715 8.31 -0.45 -12.26
N PHE A 716 8.21 -1.23 -11.18
CA PHE A 716 7.34 -0.96 -10.04
C PHE A 716 8.02 -1.36 -8.74
N SER A 717 7.95 -0.51 -7.74
CA SER A 717 8.29 -0.81 -6.35
C SER A 717 7.14 -0.45 -5.44
N THR A 718 6.76 -1.38 -4.56
CA THR A 718 5.63 -1.22 -3.65
C THR A 718 5.97 -0.36 -2.42
N ALA A 719 4.92 0.10 -1.74
CA ALA A 719 4.99 0.91 -0.53
C ALA A 719 5.22 0.04 0.71
N LYS A 720 6.16 0.42 1.58
CA LYS A 720 6.40 -0.24 2.87
C LYS A 720 5.62 0.49 3.95
N GLU A 721 4.56 -0.14 4.46
CA GLU A 721 3.80 0.35 5.62
C GLU A 721 4.70 0.64 6.83
N ASP A 722 4.22 1.52 7.73
CA ASP A 722 4.95 2.17 8.84
C ASP A 722 5.48 1.23 9.93
N SER A 723 5.44 -0.08 9.73
CA SER A 723 5.90 -1.04 10.74
C SER A 723 7.40 -1.29 10.66
N GLU A 724 8.06 -1.16 11.81
CA GLU A 724 9.48 -1.54 11.98
C GLU A 724 9.69 -3.06 11.84
N LYS A 725 8.63 -3.86 11.98
CA LYS A 725 8.67 -5.32 11.84
C LYS A 725 8.54 -5.81 10.39
N ARG A 726 8.19 -4.93 9.44
CA ARG A 726 8.11 -5.29 8.02
C ARG A 726 9.53 -5.40 7.44
N GLY A 727 9.93 -6.63 7.14
CA GLY A 727 11.28 -6.97 6.70
C GLY A 727 11.50 -6.73 5.21
N LEU A 728 10.62 -7.26 4.36
CA LEU A 728 10.74 -7.21 2.90
C LEU A 728 9.49 -6.65 2.24
N ALA A 729 9.66 -5.96 1.11
CA ALA A 729 8.57 -5.53 0.25
C ALA A 729 8.90 -5.81 -1.22
N TRP A 730 8.04 -6.60 -1.88
CA TRP A 730 8.19 -7.09 -3.24
C TRP A 730 7.21 -6.34 -4.16
N GLY A 731 7.74 -5.66 -5.18
CA GLY A 731 6.98 -5.09 -6.27
C GLY A 731 7.27 -5.86 -7.56
N VAL A 732 6.24 -6.37 -8.21
CA VAL A 732 6.36 -7.09 -9.49
C VAL A 732 5.60 -6.34 -10.57
N LEU A 733 6.20 -6.15 -11.74
CA LEU A 733 5.53 -5.63 -12.92
C LEU A 733 5.95 -6.43 -14.16
N THR A 734 4.97 -6.79 -14.98
CA THR A 734 5.24 -7.30 -16.33
C THR A 734 5.02 -6.17 -17.33
N ASP A 735 6.00 -5.88 -18.17
CA ASP A 735 5.88 -4.84 -19.19
C ASP A 735 5.16 -5.34 -20.45
N ALA A 736 4.87 -4.42 -21.38
CA ALA A 736 4.21 -4.74 -22.65
C ALA A 736 5.07 -5.63 -23.58
N GLN A 737 6.36 -5.80 -23.31
CA GLN A 737 7.27 -6.68 -24.04
C GLN A 737 7.31 -8.09 -23.44
N GLY A 738 6.57 -8.33 -22.35
CA GLY A 738 6.54 -9.61 -21.65
C GLY A 738 7.76 -9.85 -20.76
N VAL A 739 8.50 -8.78 -20.39
CA VAL A 739 9.58 -8.85 -19.42
C VAL A 739 9.00 -8.59 -18.03
N MET A 740 9.19 -9.55 -17.12
CA MET A 740 8.81 -9.42 -15.72
C MET A 740 9.99 -8.83 -14.93
N ARG A 741 9.78 -7.67 -14.31
CA ARG A 741 10.75 -7.04 -13.40
C ARG A 741 10.24 -7.13 -11.97
N ILE A 742 11.14 -7.53 -11.07
CA ILE A 742 10.89 -7.53 -9.63
C ILE A 742 11.79 -6.49 -8.97
N THR A 743 11.20 -5.65 -8.15
CA THR A 743 11.90 -4.75 -7.22
C THR A 743 11.71 -5.26 -5.81
N LEU A 744 12.82 -5.48 -5.10
CA LEU A 744 12.85 -5.84 -3.68
C LEU A 744 13.33 -4.64 -2.88
N ARG A 745 12.61 -4.31 -1.80
CA ARG A 745 13.08 -3.41 -0.75
C ARG A 745 13.39 -4.24 0.50
N ASP A 746 14.63 -4.18 0.97
CA ASP A 746 15.07 -4.87 2.17
C ASP A 746 15.25 -3.86 3.31
N CYS A 747 14.47 -4.10 4.37
CA CYS A 747 14.42 -3.30 5.58
C CYS A 747 14.72 -4.13 6.83
N ARG A 748 15.20 -5.38 6.66
CA ARG A 748 15.48 -6.27 7.78
C ARG A 748 16.55 -5.64 8.69
N PRO A 749 16.60 -6.00 9.99
CA PRO A 749 17.46 -5.34 10.98
C PRO A 749 18.94 -5.25 10.59
N HIS A 750 19.45 -6.24 9.85
CA HIS A 750 20.83 -6.24 9.37
C HIS A 750 21.17 -5.07 8.43
N VAL A 751 20.19 -4.55 7.66
CA VAL A 751 20.39 -3.41 6.76
C VAL A 751 20.75 -2.16 7.55
N ALA A 752 19.98 -1.86 8.59
CA ALA A 752 20.26 -0.73 9.48
C ALA A 752 21.59 -0.88 10.21
N ALA A 753 21.87 -2.08 10.72
CA ALA A 753 23.13 -2.36 11.39
C ALA A 753 24.34 -2.17 10.46
N LEU A 754 24.30 -2.70 9.23
CA LEU A 754 25.35 -2.53 8.23
C LEU A 754 25.51 -1.08 7.77
N ALA A 755 24.40 -0.37 7.54
CA ALA A 755 24.44 1.04 7.16
C ALA A 755 25.11 1.90 8.25
N SER A 756 24.82 1.64 9.53
CA SER A 756 25.38 2.38 10.67
C SER A 756 26.91 2.29 10.79
N ILE A 757 27.50 1.21 10.25
CA ILE A 757 28.95 1.00 10.24
C ILE A 757 29.62 1.34 8.90
N GLY A 758 28.87 1.91 7.95
CA GLY A 758 29.37 2.32 6.63
C GLY A 758 29.32 1.22 5.55
N TYR A 759 28.66 0.09 5.81
CA TYR A 759 28.59 -1.07 4.91
C TYR A 759 27.26 -1.15 4.13
N LYS A 760 26.63 0.00 3.80
CA LYS A 760 25.37 0.03 3.03
C LYS A 760 25.50 -0.69 1.68
N ALA A 761 26.63 -0.51 0.98
CA ALA A 761 26.87 -1.19 -0.30
C ALA A 761 26.89 -2.73 -0.17
N PHE A 762 27.37 -3.24 0.96
CA PHE A 762 27.33 -4.67 1.25
C PHE A 762 25.89 -5.14 1.49
N ALA A 763 25.08 -4.39 2.24
CA ALA A 763 23.65 -4.68 2.39
C ALA A 763 22.92 -4.71 1.03
N THR A 764 23.23 -3.78 0.12
CA THR A 764 22.68 -3.79 -1.25
C THR A 764 23.08 -5.06 -2.01
N ARG A 765 24.35 -5.50 -1.92
CA ARG A 765 24.81 -6.76 -2.55
C ARG A 765 24.06 -7.99 -1.99
N LEU A 766 23.80 -8.01 -0.68
CA LEU A 766 23.03 -9.09 -0.04
C LEU A 766 21.58 -9.13 -0.55
N ALA A 767 20.92 -7.97 -0.65
CA ALA A 767 19.57 -7.88 -1.20
C ALA A 767 19.52 -8.32 -2.68
N GLN A 768 20.51 -7.89 -3.48
CA GLN A 768 20.62 -8.29 -4.88
C GLN A 768 20.82 -9.80 -5.03
N HIS A 769 21.75 -10.39 -4.29
CA HIS A 769 21.97 -11.83 -4.31
C HIS A 769 20.72 -12.61 -3.89
N TYR A 770 20.02 -12.17 -2.85
CA TYR A 770 18.79 -12.81 -2.39
C TYR A 770 17.70 -12.81 -3.48
N LEU A 771 17.55 -11.69 -4.20
CA LEU A 771 16.59 -11.55 -5.29
C LEU A 771 16.98 -12.35 -6.54
N ASP A 772 18.25 -12.33 -6.95
CA ASP A 772 18.72 -13.08 -8.11
C ASP A 772 18.66 -14.59 -7.85
N SER A 773 18.96 -15.02 -6.62
CA SER A 773 18.80 -16.41 -6.18
C SER A 773 17.32 -16.85 -6.24
N TYR A 774 16.39 -15.97 -5.87
CA TYR A 774 14.95 -16.21 -6.03
C TYR A 774 14.58 -16.43 -7.50
N ALA A 775 15.02 -15.54 -8.41
CA ALA A 775 14.69 -15.63 -9.83
C ALA A 775 15.27 -16.91 -10.48
N ALA A 776 16.55 -17.20 -10.22
CA ALA A 776 17.21 -18.40 -10.71
C ALA A 776 16.57 -19.67 -10.14
N GLY A 777 16.25 -19.66 -8.86
CA GLY A 777 15.58 -20.76 -8.18
C GLY A 777 14.18 -21.03 -8.75
N LEU A 778 13.39 -19.99 -9.02
CA LEU A 778 12.06 -20.12 -9.61
C LEU A 778 12.16 -20.74 -11.00
N ASN A 779 13.09 -20.28 -11.82
CA ASN A 779 13.32 -20.83 -13.16
C ASN A 779 13.68 -22.33 -13.09
N ASN A 780 14.58 -22.72 -12.17
CA ASN A 780 14.96 -24.11 -11.96
C ASN A 780 13.77 -24.96 -11.51
N TYR A 781 12.99 -24.47 -10.54
CA TYR A 781 11.79 -25.14 -10.06
C TYR A 781 10.76 -25.35 -11.18
N LEU A 782 10.53 -24.34 -12.02
CA LEU A 782 9.64 -24.45 -13.17
C LEU A 782 10.14 -25.47 -14.20
N HIS A 783 11.45 -25.55 -14.43
CA HIS A 783 12.05 -26.58 -15.28
C HIS A 783 11.81 -27.99 -14.73
N ASP A 784 12.03 -28.19 -13.44
CA ASP A 784 11.82 -29.49 -12.79
C ASP A 784 10.34 -29.87 -12.76
N LEU A 785 9.45 -28.93 -12.43
CA LEU A 785 8.02 -29.13 -12.52
C LEU A 785 7.60 -29.51 -13.95
N ARG A 786 8.11 -28.82 -14.98
CA ARG A 786 7.83 -29.19 -16.38
C ARG A 786 8.31 -30.60 -16.71
N ARG A 787 9.49 -31.02 -16.22
CA ARG A 787 9.99 -32.40 -16.42
C ARG A 787 9.05 -33.42 -15.80
N ILE A 788 8.61 -33.20 -14.56
CA ILE A 788 7.61 -34.03 -13.87
C ILE A 788 6.26 -34.00 -14.61
N ALA A 789 5.87 -32.81 -15.08
CA ALA A 789 4.60 -32.52 -15.72
C ALA A 789 4.52 -32.95 -17.20
N VAL A 790 5.61 -33.41 -17.84
CA VAL A 790 5.58 -33.89 -19.23
C VAL A 790 5.94 -35.37 -19.33
N ALA A 791 6.72 -35.91 -18.39
CA ALA A 791 7.18 -37.29 -18.44
C ALA A 791 6.05 -38.31 -18.72
N SER A 792 6.24 -39.07 -19.79
CA SER A 792 5.45 -40.21 -20.25
C SER A 792 6.31 -41.47 -20.24
N ARG A 793 5.65 -42.63 -20.31
CA ARG A 793 6.28 -43.95 -20.18
C ARG A 793 7.15 -44.34 -21.41
N ASP A 794 7.03 -43.65 -22.55
CA ASP A 794 7.88 -43.78 -23.74
C ASP A 794 7.77 -42.51 -24.63
N PRO A 795 8.75 -42.24 -25.54
CA PRO A 795 8.86 -41.00 -26.33
C PRO A 795 7.72 -40.75 -27.31
#